data_AF-A0A7W8MU06-F1
#
_entry.id   AF-A0A7W8MU06-F1
#
_cell.length_a   1.000
_cell.length_b   1.000
_cell.length_c   1.000
_cell.angle_alpha   90.00
_cell.angle_beta   90.00
_cell.angle_gamma   90.00
#
_symmetry.space_group_name_H-M   'P 1'
#
loop_
_entity.id
_entity.type
_entity.pdbx_description
1 polymer ?
#
loop_
_entity_poly.entity_id
_entity_poly.type
_entity_poly.pdbx_seq_one_letter_code
_entity_poly.pdbx_strand_id
1 'polypeptide(L)'
;MDATLKVEDPGGSVVIGQVHLAGEKPLAELYYDSAGNIEIGVEQTTAGGNQLRTFLGQVPVGTLFSYEINYSNNQLSVSINGGTPFVLNTFGVGGLASYFKAGAYGQTTAPSDVHFFKLQITHAGTINTNGWYKVVNVNSGLCADVFAFGTALGTSLDQWQCGNGQANQQWQLTPVGNGIYQVSSRFVAMSWNVTGGVGATGNQVPIQLWSYGGASNEQWQAVLLGADSNWNGIYKFIAQNSGLCLDVPSASKSDGQQLDQFSCNGTNAQAFTLVPVTPALGNPVAPTAAAPPPAPTPNPNAWYNVVNVNSGLCVDDLNFGTALGSVVDQWSCGNGQANQQWQLTPTGNGSYQVSSRLVAMSWNITGGTGATGNTTPIQLWSFGGASNEQWKAAYLSTDSNGNNVYQFIAENDGLCLDVPGASTSNGQQLDQFSCNGTNAQAFTLVQVNPAPGNPVAPTAAAPPPPPTPNPNAWYNVVNVNDGSCVDVFDWGTALGTRLDQWTCGNDQANQQWQLTPVGNGVYQVHSRFVTMSWNVTGGTGATGNQTPIQLWSYGGNSNEQWQAIFLRTDSDGNNVFKLIAQNSGLCLDVPGASNANGLQLDQFSCNGSNAQAFTLVPVTPSLGNPVAPTAAAPPPAPTPDPNAWYNVVNVNSGLCVDDLNFGTALGSVVDQWSCGNGQANQQWQLTPTGNGSYQVSSRFVAMSWDVTGGTGATGNQTPIQLWSYGGRSNEQWQAVYLRTDGNGNNVYNLIAQNSGLCLDVPGASNANGQQLDQFSCNGTNAQAFTLVQVNPAPGNPVAPTAPAPPPPPTPNPNAWYNVVNVNDGSCVDVFDWGTALGTRLDQWTCGNDQANQQWQLTSVGNGVYQVHSRFVAMSWNVTGGTGATGNQTPIQLWSYGGDSNEQWKAVYLWTDGNGNNVYRFVAQNDGLCLDVPGASNANGLQLDQFSCNGTNAQAFTLVQVNPAPGNPVAPTAAAPPPTSSPTPPPSSPPPSGPQKLPANSPIGPGAWAIQNVNSGLCLDVFGGQQTAGAALDQWPCGVGPSQQWWFSPASFFGISYNIEDGYGTIIDVAGGPSVTWNQAGIDLWTMNDQTNDQWVAVRLPSGAYNFVSVSSGKCLDVPFSSTSQGLRLDQYDCNGTNAQAFWVYPAPTSSAGGSSGGGSSGGNGPGGGCSIGPLGTACRQPD
;
A
#
# COMPACT_ATOMS: atom_id res chain seq x y z
N MET A 1 -13.05 8.76 22.93
CA MET A 1 -11.83 8.13 22.40
C MET A 1 -12.05 6.63 22.48
N ASP A 2 -11.99 5.95 21.34
CA ASP A 2 -12.09 4.49 21.22
C ASP A 2 -10.70 3.95 20.84
N ALA A 3 -10.25 2.91 21.53
CA ALA A 3 -8.97 2.27 21.27
C ALA A 3 -9.10 0.74 21.30
N THR A 4 -8.31 0.06 20.47
CA THR A 4 -8.12 -1.40 20.49
C THR A 4 -6.63 -1.67 20.66
N LEU A 5 -6.27 -2.46 21.67
CA LEU A 5 -4.89 -2.67 22.08
C LEU A 5 -4.65 -4.08 22.65
N LYS A 6 -3.38 -4.47 22.70
CA LYS A 6 -2.85 -5.63 23.42
C LYS A 6 -1.78 -5.12 24.38
N VAL A 7 -1.79 -5.59 25.63
CA VAL A 7 -0.71 -5.33 26.59
C VAL A 7 0.08 -6.63 26.73
N GLU A 8 1.32 -6.64 26.28
CA GLU A 8 2.20 -7.83 26.31
C GLU A 8 2.95 -7.90 27.65
N ASP A 9 3.43 -6.76 28.14
CA ASP A 9 3.99 -6.61 29.49
C ASP A 9 3.51 -5.29 30.11
N PRO A 10 2.75 -5.30 31.21
CA PRO A 10 2.32 -4.08 31.87
C PRO A 10 3.36 -3.41 32.77
N GLY A 11 4.57 -3.97 32.94
CA GLY A 11 5.60 -3.39 33.81
C GLY A 11 5.16 -3.27 35.28
N GLY A 12 4.36 -4.23 35.75
CA GLY A 12 3.63 -4.15 37.02
C GLY A 12 2.28 -3.45 36.87
N SER A 13 2.28 -2.18 36.44
CA SER A 13 1.07 -1.47 36.01
C SER A 13 1.39 -0.28 35.10
N VAL A 14 0.63 -0.16 34.02
CA VAL A 14 0.76 0.87 32.98
C VAL A 14 -0.55 1.62 32.80
N VAL A 15 -0.49 2.94 32.59
CA VAL A 15 -1.67 3.72 32.18
C VAL A 15 -1.76 3.70 30.66
N ILE A 16 -2.84 3.13 30.13
CA ILE A 16 -3.08 2.91 28.70
C ILE A 16 -3.88 4.06 28.05
N GLY A 17 -4.66 4.81 28.82
CA GLY A 17 -5.45 5.95 28.33
C GLY A 17 -5.68 7.01 29.40
N GLN A 18 -5.86 8.27 29.01
CA GLN A 18 -6.10 9.40 29.93
C GLN A 18 -7.09 10.41 29.37
N VAL A 19 -7.82 11.10 30.25
CA VAL A 19 -8.45 12.40 29.99
C VAL A 19 -7.62 13.45 30.70
N HIS A 20 -7.04 14.39 29.96
CA HIS A 20 -6.13 15.38 30.48
C HIS A 20 -6.74 16.78 30.45
N LEU A 21 -6.61 17.52 31.55
CA LEU A 21 -7.02 18.92 31.59
C LEU A 21 -5.95 19.79 30.91
N ALA A 22 -6.37 20.85 30.23
CA ALA A 22 -5.48 21.73 29.50
C ALA A 22 -4.66 22.60 30.47
N GLY A 23 -3.37 22.30 30.60
CA GLY A 23 -2.43 23.01 31.49
C GLY A 23 -2.34 22.47 32.92
N GLU A 24 -3.12 21.44 33.27
CA GLU A 24 -3.21 20.84 34.61
C GLU A 24 -3.01 19.32 34.54
N LYS A 25 -3.01 18.62 35.68
CA LYS A 25 -2.88 17.15 35.77
C LYS A 25 -4.03 16.39 35.05
N PRO A 26 -3.87 15.07 34.75
CA PRO A 26 -4.94 14.27 34.19
C PRO A 26 -6.18 14.23 35.10
N LEU A 27 -7.37 14.42 34.53
CA LEU A 27 -8.66 14.25 35.23
C LEU A 27 -8.94 12.76 35.50
N ALA A 28 -8.58 11.90 34.55
CA ALA A 28 -8.74 10.46 34.69
C ALA A 28 -7.67 9.68 33.94
N GLU A 29 -7.30 8.52 34.49
CA GLU A 29 -6.27 7.62 33.99
C GLU A 29 -6.76 6.17 34.02
N LEU A 30 -6.72 5.49 32.88
CA LEU A 30 -7.09 4.09 32.71
C LEU A 30 -5.83 3.22 32.86
N TYR A 31 -5.77 2.46 33.95
CA TYR A 31 -4.69 1.57 34.34
C TYR A 31 -4.96 0.14 33.89
N TYR A 32 -3.89 -0.58 33.58
CA TYR A 32 -3.84 -2.01 33.32
C TYR A 32 -2.69 -2.62 34.15
N ASP A 33 -2.88 -3.76 34.82
CA ASP A 33 -1.88 -4.37 35.71
C ASP A 33 -1.42 -5.78 35.31
N SER A 34 -0.42 -6.33 36.00
CA SER A 34 0.12 -7.69 35.78
C SER A 34 -0.87 -8.85 36.03
N ALA A 35 -2.02 -8.61 36.64
CA ALA A 35 -3.10 -9.59 36.73
C ALA A 35 -4.14 -9.42 35.60
N GLY A 36 -3.94 -8.44 34.72
CA GLY A 36 -4.88 -8.07 33.66
C GLY A 36 -6.08 -7.26 34.16
N ASN A 37 -6.04 -6.72 35.39
CA ASN A 37 -7.11 -5.88 35.90
C ASN A 37 -7.09 -4.54 35.16
N ILE A 38 -8.28 -4.05 34.83
CA ILE A 38 -8.48 -2.72 34.27
C ILE A 38 -9.13 -1.87 35.35
N GLU A 39 -8.52 -0.72 35.66
CA GLU A 39 -9.06 0.24 36.62
C GLU A 39 -9.01 1.64 36.06
N ILE A 40 -9.96 2.50 36.41
CA ILE A 40 -9.84 3.94 36.16
C ILE A 40 -9.67 4.71 37.46
N GLY A 41 -8.60 5.49 37.55
CA GLY A 41 -8.43 6.52 38.56
C GLY A 41 -9.06 7.81 38.08
N VAL A 42 -9.95 8.41 38.87
CA VAL A 42 -10.54 9.74 38.61
C VAL A 42 -10.12 10.69 39.72
N GLU A 43 -9.48 11.81 39.37
CA GLU A 43 -9.00 12.80 40.35
C GLU A 43 -10.15 13.50 41.07
N GLN A 44 -10.03 13.61 42.39
CA GLN A 44 -10.99 14.34 43.23
C GLN A 44 -10.65 15.82 43.40
N THR A 45 -9.51 16.29 42.89
CA THR A 45 -9.07 17.71 42.98
C THR A 45 -8.26 18.11 41.75
N THR A 46 -8.25 19.40 41.39
CA THR A 46 -7.41 19.93 40.30
C THR A 46 -5.90 19.83 40.58
N ALA A 47 -5.50 19.82 41.85
CA ALA A 47 -4.09 19.66 42.25
C ALA A 47 -3.54 18.23 42.02
N GLY A 48 -4.43 17.25 41.83
CA GLY A 48 -4.19 15.83 41.56
C GLY A 48 -3.37 15.06 42.60
N GLY A 49 -3.34 13.73 42.48
CA GLY A 49 -2.78 12.81 43.48
C GLY A 49 -3.79 12.35 44.54
N ASN A 50 -5.09 12.49 44.28
CA ASN A 50 -6.16 11.95 45.11
C ASN A 50 -7.23 11.29 44.22
N GLN A 51 -6.83 10.21 43.55
CA GLN A 51 -7.69 9.48 42.62
C GLN A 51 -8.58 8.48 43.34
N LEU A 52 -9.87 8.45 43.00
CA LEU A 52 -10.70 7.28 43.28
C LEU A 52 -10.49 6.24 42.17
N ARG A 53 -9.93 5.08 42.52
CA ARG A 53 -9.75 3.94 41.62
C ARG A 53 -11.03 3.10 41.58
N THR A 54 -11.54 2.86 40.37
CA THR A 54 -12.74 2.07 40.11
C THR A 54 -12.40 0.90 39.19
N PHE A 55 -12.73 -0.33 39.61
CA PHE A 55 -12.47 -1.54 38.83
C PHE A 55 -13.42 -1.65 37.61
N LEU A 56 -12.79 -1.73 36.43
CA LEU A 56 -13.27 -1.90 35.05
C LEU A 56 -13.84 -3.29 34.72
N GLY A 57 -13.08 -4.29 35.17
CA GLY A 57 -13.10 -5.63 34.62
C GLY A 57 -11.68 -6.17 34.51
N GLN A 58 -11.54 -7.37 33.95
CA GLN A 58 -10.27 -8.05 33.79
C GLN A 58 -10.15 -8.63 32.37
N VAL A 59 -9.00 -8.44 31.75
CA VAL A 59 -8.63 -9.00 30.45
C VAL A 59 -7.23 -9.59 30.59
N PRO A 60 -6.99 -10.89 30.29
CA PRO A 60 -5.68 -11.50 30.48
C PRO A 60 -4.56 -10.80 29.69
N VAL A 61 -3.36 -10.73 30.29
CA VAL A 61 -2.15 -10.21 29.62
C VAL A 61 -1.92 -10.96 28.31
N GLY A 62 -1.52 -10.25 27.26
CA GLY A 62 -1.38 -10.80 25.92
C GLY A 62 -2.71 -11.03 25.18
N THR A 63 -3.84 -10.50 25.67
CA THR A 63 -5.13 -10.55 24.96
C THR A 63 -5.44 -9.22 24.28
N LEU A 64 -5.97 -9.26 23.05
CA LEU A 64 -6.48 -8.08 22.36
C LEU A 64 -7.84 -7.66 22.97
N PHE A 65 -8.00 -6.38 23.30
CA PHE A 65 -9.26 -5.83 23.80
C PHE A 65 -9.48 -4.40 23.34
N SER A 66 -10.67 -3.85 23.56
CA SER A 66 -10.98 -2.44 23.33
C SER A 66 -11.47 -1.72 24.57
N TYR A 67 -11.31 -0.40 24.58
CA TYR A 67 -11.97 0.49 25.53
C TYR A 67 -12.44 1.77 24.85
N GLU A 68 -13.55 2.33 25.33
CA GLU A 68 -13.98 3.68 24.99
C GLU A 68 -13.91 4.55 26.24
N ILE A 69 -13.23 5.71 26.17
CA ILE A 69 -13.34 6.79 27.16
C ILE A 69 -14.16 7.92 26.54
N ASN A 70 -15.33 8.21 27.10
CA ASN A 70 -16.21 9.29 26.68
C ASN A 70 -16.27 10.37 27.77
N TYR A 71 -16.12 11.64 27.39
CA TYR A 71 -16.18 12.77 28.31
C TYR A 71 -16.90 13.93 27.63
N SER A 72 -18.11 14.23 28.09
CA SER A 72 -18.97 15.29 27.56
C SER A 72 -19.90 15.83 28.65
N ASN A 73 -20.29 17.10 28.57
CA ASN A 73 -21.17 17.76 29.56
C ASN A 73 -20.76 17.54 31.05
N ASN A 74 -19.44 17.51 31.31
CA ASN A 74 -18.84 17.22 32.62
C ASN A 74 -19.10 15.80 33.18
N GLN A 75 -19.61 14.89 32.36
CA GLN A 75 -19.81 13.48 32.65
C GLN A 75 -18.71 12.65 32.00
N LEU A 76 -18.05 11.80 32.79
CA LEU A 76 -17.06 10.83 32.33
C LEU A 76 -17.71 9.44 32.28
N SER A 77 -17.43 8.67 31.24
CA SER A 77 -17.75 7.24 31.21
C SER A 77 -16.69 6.43 30.48
N VAL A 78 -16.57 5.15 30.87
CA VAL A 78 -15.69 4.18 30.21
C VAL A 78 -16.41 2.87 29.94
N SER A 79 -16.26 2.33 28.74
CA SER A 79 -16.66 0.95 28.41
C SER A 79 -15.43 0.11 28.07
N ILE A 80 -15.50 -1.20 28.33
CA ILE A 80 -14.50 -2.20 27.91
C ILE A 80 -15.19 -3.18 26.97
N ASN A 81 -14.56 -3.52 25.84
CA ASN A 81 -15.07 -4.44 24.81
C ASN A 81 -16.50 -4.13 24.32
N GLY A 82 -16.86 -2.84 24.23
CA GLY A 82 -18.21 -2.40 23.84
C GLY A 82 -19.31 -2.72 24.87
N GLY A 83 -18.95 -3.13 26.09
CA GLY A 83 -19.88 -3.39 27.19
C GLY A 83 -20.58 -2.12 27.70
N THR A 84 -21.50 -2.27 28.65
CA THR A 84 -22.22 -1.15 29.26
C THR A 84 -21.25 -0.12 29.86
N PRO A 85 -21.33 1.17 29.48
CA PRO A 85 -20.41 2.18 30.01
C PRO A 85 -20.57 2.39 31.53
N PHE A 86 -19.47 2.30 32.25
CA PHE A 86 -19.36 2.75 33.64
C PHE A 86 -19.41 4.28 33.66
N VAL A 87 -20.47 4.85 34.24
CA VAL A 87 -20.60 6.31 34.43
C VAL A 87 -19.91 6.72 35.72
N LEU A 88 -19.01 7.70 35.63
CA LEU A 88 -18.07 8.07 36.69
C LEU A 88 -18.30 9.52 37.11
N ASN A 89 -18.19 9.77 38.42
CA ASN A 89 -18.29 11.11 38.99
C ASN A 89 -16.96 11.85 38.81
N THR A 90 -16.99 13.06 38.26
CA THR A 90 -15.81 13.93 38.04
C THR A 90 -15.50 14.82 39.24
N PHE A 91 -16.20 14.64 40.37
CA PHE A 91 -16.04 15.36 41.65
C PHE A 91 -16.11 16.90 41.54
N GLY A 92 -16.69 17.42 40.45
CA GLY A 92 -16.70 18.86 40.16
C GLY A 92 -15.38 19.42 39.61
N VAL A 93 -14.41 18.56 39.30
CA VAL A 93 -13.08 18.92 38.75
C VAL A 93 -13.12 19.19 37.25
N GLY A 94 -14.09 18.59 36.54
CA GLY A 94 -14.27 18.78 35.11
C GLY A 94 -15.05 20.05 34.71
N GLY A 95 -15.39 20.16 33.42
CA GLY A 95 -15.92 21.38 32.79
C GLY A 95 -14.83 22.33 32.26
N LEU A 96 -13.55 22.02 32.50
CA LEU A 96 -12.40 22.70 31.90
C LEU A 96 -12.09 22.15 30.50
N ALA A 97 -11.36 22.92 29.69
CA ALA A 97 -10.82 22.45 28.42
C ALA A 97 -9.93 21.22 28.65
N SER A 98 -10.08 20.21 27.79
CA SER A 98 -9.47 18.89 27.98
C SER A 98 -9.13 18.21 26.66
N TYR A 99 -8.21 17.26 26.70
CA TYR A 99 -7.80 16.43 25.57
C TYR A 99 -7.57 14.99 26.01
N PHE A 100 -7.66 14.05 25.08
CA PHE A 100 -7.40 12.63 25.35
C PHE A 100 -5.93 12.28 25.09
N LYS A 101 -5.42 11.27 25.80
CA LYS A 101 -4.12 10.63 25.53
C LYS A 101 -4.26 9.11 25.54
N ALA A 102 -3.46 8.43 24.75
CA ALA A 102 -3.32 6.97 24.73
C ALA A 102 -1.86 6.60 24.46
N GLY A 103 -1.36 5.53 25.08
CA GLY A 103 0.04 5.13 25.01
C GLY A 103 0.46 4.34 26.26
N ALA A 104 1.71 3.89 26.32
CA ALA A 104 2.27 3.23 27.50
C ALA A 104 2.82 4.28 28.49
N TYR A 105 1.96 4.83 29.35
CA TYR A 105 2.40 5.77 30.40
C TYR A 105 2.81 5.00 31.66
N GLY A 106 4.10 4.66 31.74
CA GLY A 106 4.68 3.97 32.88
C GLY A 106 4.58 4.78 34.18
N GLN A 107 4.02 4.17 35.21
CA GLN A 107 3.96 4.69 36.58
C GLN A 107 4.94 3.93 37.52
N THR A 108 5.79 3.07 36.92
CA THR A 108 6.81 2.26 37.59
C THR A 108 8.16 2.43 36.89
N THR A 109 9.22 1.86 37.46
CA THR A 109 10.56 1.82 36.84
C THR A 109 10.79 0.57 35.97
N ALA A 110 9.79 -0.29 35.81
CA ALA A 110 9.88 -1.46 34.95
C ALA A 110 9.46 -1.10 33.51
N PRO A 111 10.08 -1.69 32.47
CA PRO A 111 9.60 -1.53 31.11
C PRO A 111 8.18 -2.09 30.96
N SER A 112 7.39 -1.51 30.06
CA SER A 112 6.06 -1.98 29.70
C SER A 112 5.89 -1.97 28.18
N ASP A 113 5.29 -3.00 27.62
CA ASP A 113 5.02 -3.17 26.20
C ASP A 113 3.51 -3.19 25.90
N VAL A 114 3.07 -2.25 25.06
CA VAL A 114 1.66 -1.97 24.76
C VAL A 114 1.50 -1.66 23.26
N HIS A 115 0.71 -2.48 22.58
CA HIS A 115 0.50 -2.44 21.13
C HIS A 115 -0.89 -1.92 20.82
N PHE A 116 -1.00 -0.76 20.15
CA PHE A 116 -2.28 -0.20 19.72
C PHE A 116 -2.59 -0.60 18.26
N PHE A 117 -3.73 -1.25 18.05
CA PHE A 117 -4.23 -1.71 16.74
C PHE A 117 -5.31 -0.77 16.18
N LYS A 118 -5.98 -0.01 17.06
CA LYS A 118 -6.92 1.05 16.69
C LYS A 118 -6.80 2.19 17.69
N LEU A 119 -6.85 3.43 17.20
CA LEU A 119 -7.07 4.62 18.02
C LEU A 119 -7.94 5.62 17.25
N GLN A 120 -9.11 5.95 17.78
CA GLN A 120 -10.09 6.84 17.16
C GLN A 120 -10.53 7.91 18.15
N ILE A 121 -10.43 9.17 17.76
CA ILE A 121 -10.89 10.33 18.53
C ILE A 121 -12.02 10.99 17.72
N THR A 122 -13.09 11.37 18.41
CA THR A 122 -14.27 11.99 17.79
C THR A 122 -14.77 13.09 18.71
N HIS A 123 -14.98 14.28 18.16
CA HIS A 123 -15.59 15.42 18.85
C HIS A 123 -16.98 15.64 18.24
N ALA A 124 -18.04 15.53 19.04
CA ALA A 124 -19.38 15.88 18.60
C ALA A 124 -19.47 17.39 18.31
N GLY A 125 -20.16 17.77 17.24
CA GLY A 125 -20.40 19.18 16.90
C GLY A 125 -19.36 19.86 15.99
N THR A 126 -18.43 19.13 15.37
CA THR A 126 -17.65 19.67 14.25
C THR A 126 -18.41 19.47 12.93
N ILE A 127 -18.75 20.55 12.25
CA ILE A 127 -19.32 20.51 10.90
C ILE A 127 -18.20 20.10 9.93
N ASN A 128 -18.24 18.86 9.41
CA ASN A 128 -17.43 18.47 8.26
C ASN A 128 -17.90 19.26 7.02
N THR A 129 -17.10 20.22 6.60
CA THR A 129 -17.41 21.17 5.50
C THR A 129 -17.36 20.53 4.12
N ASN A 130 -16.81 19.31 4.01
CA ASN A 130 -16.74 18.52 2.78
C ASN A 130 -17.89 17.50 2.69
N GLY A 131 -18.73 17.40 3.72
CA GLY A 131 -19.89 16.51 3.78
C GLY A 131 -21.19 17.19 3.37
N TRP A 132 -22.14 16.37 2.89
CA TRP A 132 -23.53 16.77 2.67
C TRP A 132 -24.36 16.44 3.91
N TYR A 133 -25.34 17.28 4.22
CA TYR A 133 -26.26 17.10 5.35
C TYR A 133 -27.71 17.20 4.92
N LYS A 134 -28.56 16.41 5.56
CA LYS A 134 -29.96 16.78 5.75
C LYS A 134 -30.01 17.76 6.92
N VAL A 135 -30.64 18.91 6.73
CA VAL A 135 -30.88 19.87 7.83
C VAL A 135 -32.29 19.63 8.35
N VAL A 136 -32.40 18.92 9.48
CA VAL A 136 -33.66 18.39 10.00
C VAL A 136 -34.14 19.24 11.17
N ASN A 137 -35.34 19.82 11.09
CA ASN A 137 -35.89 20.62 12.18
C ASN A 137 -36.25 19.74 13.40
N VAL A 138 -35.83 20.14 14.60
CA VAL A 138 -36.01 19.34 15.83
C VAL A 138 -37.47 19.29 16.30
N ASN A 139 -38.30 20.28 15.96
CA ASN A 139 -39.73 20.27 16.31
C ASN A 139 -40.57 19.42 15.35
N SER A 140 -40.36 19.53 14.03
CA SER A 140 -41.19 18.84 13.03
C SER A 140 -40.63 17.48 12.61
N GLY A 141 -39.32 17.27 12.66
CA GLY A 141 -38.64 16.11 12.06
C GLY A 141 -38.52 16.18 10.53
N LEU A 142 -38.89 17.32 9.93
CA LEU A 142 -38.87 17.54 8.49
C LEU A 142 -37.54 18.18 8.04
N CYS A 143 -37.16 17.95 6.78
CA CYS A 143 -35.94 18.42 6.16
C CYS A 143 -36.14 19.77 5.49
N ALA A 144 -35.15 20.67 5.56
CA ALA A 144 -35.08 21.82 4.67
C ALA A 144 -34.98 21.36 3.20
N ASP A 145 -35.84 21.90 2.34
CA ASP A 145 -36.18 21.38 1.02
C ASP A 145 -36.24 22.52 -0.01
N VAL A 146 -35.68 22.30 -1.21
CA VAL A 146 -35.87 23.20 -2.37
C VAL A 146 -37.24 22.94 -2.97
N PHE A 147 -38.18 23.85 -2.71
CA PHE A 147 -39.59 23.70 -3.06
C PHE A 147 -39.79 23.18 -4.49
N ALA A 148 -40.49 22.05 -4.60
CA ALA A 148 -40.88 21.41 -5.85
C ALA A 148 -39.73 21.19 -6.86
N PHE A 149 -38.49 21.00 -6.39
CA PHE A 149 -37.29 20.87 -7.23
C PHE A 149 -37.08 22.10 -8.15
N GLY A 150 -37.44 23.30 -7.68
CA GLY A 150 -37.28 24.54 -8.44
C GLY A 150 -35.80 24.91 -8.66
N THR A 151 -35.49 25.35 -9.88
CA THR A 151 -34.13 25.74 -10.31
C THR A 151 -33.98 27.26 -10.55
N ALA A 152 -35.04 28.03 -10.29
CA ALA A 152 -35.07 29.47 -10.52
C ALA A 152 -34.55 30.26 -9.32
N LEU A 153 -33.94 31.43 -9.56
CA LEU A 153 -33.61 32.39 -8.51
C LEU A 153 -34.88 32.85 -7.80
N GLY A 154 -34.88 32.77 -6.47
CA GLY A 154 -36.06 33.04 -5.64
C GLY A 154 -36.96 31.83 -5.41
N THR A 155 -36.54 30.61 -5.78
CA THR A 155 -37.23 29.38 -5.36
C THR A 155 -37.28 29.32 -3.83
N SER A 156 -38.45 29.03 -3.26
CA SER A 156 -38.64 28.97 -1.80
C SER A 156 -37.85 27.85 -1.13
N LEU A 157 -37.37 28.12 0.08
CA LEU A 157 -36.80 27.12 0.97
C LEU A 157 -37.87 26.71 2.00
N ASP A 158 -38.36 25.48 1.88
CA ASP A 158 -39.46 24.97 2.69
C ASP A 158 -39.00 23.82 3.60
N GLN A 159 -39.89 23.31 4.45
CA GLN A 159 -39.71 21.99 5.07
C GLN A 159 -40.57 20.92 4.38
N TRP A 160 -40.03 19.72 4.23
CA TRP A 160 -40.74 18.55 3.69
C TRP A 160 -40.27 17.24 4.36
N GLN A 161 -41.05 16.17 4.27
CA GLN A 161 -40.66 14.82 4.67
C GLN A 161 -39.28 14.44 4.13
N CYS A 162 -38.37 14.04 5.02
CA CYS A 162 -37.00 13.69 4.69
C CYS A 162 -36.89 12.44 3.80
N GLY A 163 -36.74 12.61 2.48
CA GLY A 163 -36.61 11.53 1.51
C GLY A 163 -35.23 10.84 1.53
N ASN A 164 -35.17 9.60 1.05
CA ASN A 164 -33.90 8.88 0.88
C ASN A 164 -33.26 9.26 -0.46
N GLY A 165 -31.99 9.69 -0.43
CA GLY A 165 -31.21 10.05 -1.62
C GLY A 165 -31.57 11.37 -2.33
N GLN A 166 -32.70 12.00 -1.99
CA GLN A 166 -33.20 13.22 -2.64
C GLN A 166 -32.24 14.41 -2.52
N ALA A 167 -31.73 14.93 -3.65
CA ALA A 167 -30.71 15.98 -3.68
C ALA A 167 -31.24 17.37 -3.27
N ASN A 168 -32.53 17.65 -3.45
CA ASN A 168 -33.19 18.91 -3.08
C ASN A 168 -33.27 19.14 -1.56
N GLN A 169 -32.97 18.11 -0.75
CA GLN A 169 -32.94 18.16 0.71
C GLN A 169 -31.51 18.09 1.30
N GLN A 170 -30.49 18.22 0.45
CA GLN A 170 -29.09 18.01 0.83
C GLN A 170 -28.30 19.31 0.69
N TRP A 171 -27.54 19.61 1.75
CA TRP A 171 -26.92 20.91 1.97
C TRP A 171 -25.45 20.76 2.34
N GLN A 172 -24.58 21.56 1.74
CA GLN A 172 -23.18 21.69 2.12
C GLN A 172 -22.97 23.02 2.85
N LEU A 173 -22.22 22.98 3.96
CA LEU A 173 -21.91 24.15 4.77
C LEU A 173 -20.45 24.57 4.51
N THR A 174 -20.26 25.48 3.57
CA THR A 174 -18.93 25.99 3.19
C THR A 174 -18.53 27.14 4.11
N PRO A 175 -17.37 27.07 4.81
CA PRO A 175 -16.98 28.08 5.77
C PRO A 175 -16.53 29.37 5.07
N VAL A 176 -17.01 30.50 5.55
CA VAL A 176 -16.55 31.84 5.13
C VAL A 176 -15.73 32.55 6.23
N GLY A 177 -15.56 31.90 7.37
CA GLY A 177 -14.72 32.32 8.50
C GLY A 177 -15.51 32.45 9.81
N ASN A 178 -14.82 32.36 10.96
CA ASN A 178 -15.38 32.65 12.29
C ASN A 178 -16.72 31.95 12.64
N GLY A 179 -16.94 30.72 12.16
CA GLY A 179 -18.20 29.97 12.39
C GLY A 179 -19.39 30.44 11.53
N ILE A 180 -19.13 31.25 10.50
CA ILE A 180 -20.08 31.69 9.49
C ILE A 180 -19.93 30.80 8.25
N TYR A 181 -21.06 30.41 7.66
CA TYR A 181 -21.14 29.49 6.53
C TYR A 181 -22.01 30.05 5.40
N GLN A 182 -21.63 29.72 4.17
CA GLN A 182 -22.53 29.61 3.04
C GLN A 182 -23.23 28.24 3.12
N VAL A 183 -24.55 28.20 3.01
CA VAL A 183 -25.33 26.94 2.98
C VAL A 183 -25.84 26.71 1.56
N SER A 184 -25.23 25.75 0.85
CA SER A 184 -25.44 25.50 -0.59
C SER A 184 -26.24 24.23 -0.84
N SER A 185 -27.17 24.26 -1.79
CA SER A 185 -27.93 23.07 -2.19
C SER A 185 -27.08 22.10 -3.02
N ARG A 186 -27.34 20.80 -2.88
CA ARG A 186 -26.79 19.76 -3.77
C ARG A 186 -27.50 19.70 -5.12
N PHE A 187 -28.75 20.15 -5.17
CA PHE A 187 -29.61 20.02 -6.35
C PHE A 187 -29.42 21.14 -7.36
N VAL A 188 -29.21 22.37 -6.89
CA VAL A 188 -29.04 23.56 -7.73
C VAL A 188 -27.91 24.42 -7.17
N ALA A 189 -27.12 25.06 -8.03
CA ALA A 189 -25.95 25.87 -7.65
C ALA A 189 -26.33 27.24 -7.02
N MET A 190 -27.07 27.18 -5.92
CA MET A 190 -27.61 28.32 -5.17
C MET A 190 -27.51 28.07 -3.65
N SER A 191 -27.59 29.14 -2.87
CA SER A 191 -27.46 29.11 -1.41
C SER A 191 -28.65 29.77 -0.72
N TRP A 192 -28.82 29.48 0.57
CA TRP A 192 -29.84 30.07 1.44
C TRP A 192 -29.69 31.60 1.53
N ASN A 193 -30.77 32.30 1.21
CA ASN A 193 -30.82 33.76 1.10
C ASN A 193 -32.05 34.31 1.84
N VAL A 194 -31.85 35.32 2.69
CA VAL A 194 -32.95 36.09 3.28
C VAL A 194 -33.54 37.00 2.19
N THR A 195 -34.82 36.81 1.87
CA THR A 195 -35.50 37.53 0.78
C THR A 195 -35.48 39.04 1.00
N GLY A 196 -35.14 39.81 -0.04
CA GLY A 196 -35.04 41.27 0.04
C GLY A 196 -33.63 41.82 0.35
N GLY A 197 -32.64 40.94 0.53
CA GLY A 197 -31.23 41.34 0.60
C GLY A 197 -30.79 41.87 1.96
N VAL A 198 -29.60 42.51 2.01
CA VAL A 198 -28.96 42.96 3.26
C VAL A 198 -29.85 43.85 4.15
N GLY A 199 -30.81 44.57 3.59
CA GLY A 199 -31.74 45.43 4.34
C GLY A 199 -32.90 44.69 5.01
N ALA A 200 -33.10 43.39 4.75
CA ALA A 200 -34.23 42.63 5.24
C ALA A 200 -33.99 42.11 6.68
N THR A 201 -34.30 42.94 7.68
CA THR A 201 -34.03 42.67 9.10
C THR A 201 -35.28 42.41 9.95
N GLY A 202 -36.45 42.30 9.33
CA GLY A 202 -37.71 41.97 10.02
C GLY A 202 -37.88 40.48 10.31
N ASN A 203 -38.66 40.16 11.35
CA ASN A 203 -39.23 38.83 11.54
C ASN A 203 -40.16 38.47 10.37
N GLN A 204 -40.32 37.17 10.10
CA GLN A 204 -41.20 36.63 9.05
C GLN A 204 -40.81 37.05 7.63
N VAL A 205 -39.52 37.35 7.41
CA VAL A 205 -38.96 37.46 6.06
C VAL A 205 -38.60 36.06 5.56
N PRO A 206 -39.18 35.57 4.44
CA PRO A 206 -38.97 34.21 3.98
C PRO A 206 -37.53 33.94 3.51
N ILE A 207 -37.13 32.68 3.59
CA ILE A 207 -35.87 32.18 3.03
C ILE A 207 -36.12 31.60 1.63
N GLN A 208 -35.21 31.91 0.72
CA GLN A 208 -35.23 31.49 -0.68
C GLN A 208 -33.84 31.00 -1.10
N LEU A 209 -33.76 30.41 -2.30
CA LEU A 209 -32.49 30.13 -2.96
C LEU A 209 -32.08 31.28 -3.89
N TRP A 210 -30.80 31.64 -3.82
CA TRP A 210 -30.20 32.69 -4.65
C TRP A 210 -28.76 32.37 -5.05
N SER A 211 -28.26 33.01 -6.11
CA SER A 211 -26.84 32.97 -6.47
C SER A 211 -26.01 33.59 -5.34
N TYR A 212 -25.03 32.86 -4.82
CA TYR A 212 -24.17 33.35 -3.75
C TYR A 212 -23.22 34.45 -4.27
N GLY A 213 -23.42 35.68 -3.81
CA GLY A 213 -22.53 36.83 -4.05
C GLY A 213 -21.66 37.20 -2.84
N GLY A 214 -21.89 36.56 -1.69
CA GLY A 214 -21.16 36.84 -0.44
C GLY A 214 -21.74 37.99 0.37
N ALA A 215 -23.00 38.35 0.14
CA ALA A 215 -23.70 39.35 0.94
C ALA A 215 -24.08 38.78 2.33
N SER A 216 -24.24 39.64 3.34
CA SER A 216 -24.52 39.19 4.71
C SER A 216 -25.88 38.50 4.87
N ASN A 217 -26.82 38.69 3.93
CA ASN A 217 -28.11 37.99 3.87
C ASN A 217 -28.01 36.58 3.22
N GLU A 218 -26.82 36.16 2.82
CA GLU A 218 -26.50 34.83 2.24
C GLU A 218 -25.55 34.03 3.17
N GLN A 219 -25.26 34.59 4.34
CA GLN A 219 -24.28 34.08 5.29
C GLN A 219 -24.94 33.75 6.62
N TRP A 220 -24.61 32.58 7.16
CA TRP A 220 -25.30 31.98 8.30
C TRP A 220 -24.29 31.52 9.34
N GLN A 221 -24.35 32.09 10.56
CA GLN A 221 -23.57 31.59 11.69
C GLN A 221 -24.26 30.35 12.27
N ALA A 222 -23.57 29.22 12.27
CA ALA A 222 -24.05 27.99 12.87
C ALA A 222 -23.59 27.92 14.33
N VAL A 223 -24.52 27.96 15.28
CA VAL A 223 -24.22 27.88 16.72
C VAL A 223 -24.69 26.54 17.26
N LEU A 224 -23.74 25.74 17.74
CA LEU A 224 -24.00 24.43 18.37
C LEU A 224 -24.82 24.61 19.65
N LEU A 225 -25.90 23.84 19.78
CA LEU A 225 -26.79 23.79 20.94
C LEU A 225 -26.64 22.48 21.73
N GLY A 226 -26.20 21.41 21.08
CA GLY A 226 -26.07 20.07 21.65
C GLY A 226 -25.89 19.02 20.55
N ALA A 227 -26.24 17.77 20.85
CA ALA A 227 -26.29 16.68 19.87
C ALA A 227 -27.56 15.84 20.06
N ASP A 228 -27.99 15.15 19.00
CA ASP A 228 -29.08 14.16 19.07
C ASP A 228 -28.61 12.82 19.66
N SER A 229 -29.52 11.84 19.76
CA SER A 229 -29.21 10.50 20.25
C SER A 229 -28.23 9.70 19.38
N ASN A 230 -27.97 10.15 18.15
CA ASN A 230 -27.04 9.56 17.20
C ASN A 230 -25.72 10.37 17.11
N TRP A 231 -25.50 11.31 18.05
CA TRP A 231 -24.36 12.22 18.11
C TRP A 231 -24.26 13.24 16.96
N ASN A 232 -25.33 13.42 16.18
CA ASN A 232 -25.42 14.48 15.18
C ASN A 232 -25.54 15.84 15.88
N GLY A 233 -24.78 16.85 15.45
CA GLY A 233 -24.85 18.17 16.05
C GLY A 233 -26.21 18.85 15.82
N ILE A 234 -26.78 19.42 16.87
CA ILE A 234 -27.98 20.26 16.83
C ILE A 234 -27.53 21.72 16.86
N TYR A 235 -27.95 22.51 15.88
CA TYR A 235 -27.53 23.90 15.69
C TYR A 235 -28.73 24.83 15.59
N LYS A 236 -28.51 26.12 15.85
CA LYS A 236 -29.31 27.21 15.29
C LYS A 236 -28.50 27.94 14.22
N PHE A 237 -29.18 28.45 13.19
CA PHE A 237 -28.58 29.25 12.12
C PHE A 237 -28.98 30.71 12.27
N ILE A 238 -28.01 31.62 12.32
CA ILE A 238 -28.22 33.05 12.52
C ILE A 238 -27.78 33.82 11.26
N ALA A 239 -28.72 34.49 10.60
CA ALA A 239 -28.45 35.28 9.40
C ALA A 239 -27.58 36.51 9.72
N GLN A 240 -26.48 36.72 8.99
CA GLN A 240 -25.51 37.77 9.31
C GLN A 240 -25.98 39.19 9.03
N ASN A 241 -27.02 39.39 8.21
CA ASN A 241 -27.58 40.72 7.97
C ASN A 241 -28.53 41.21 9.08
N SER A 242 -29.15 40.30 9.83
CA SER A 242 -30.25 40.62 10.76
C SER A 242 -29.97 40.20 12.20
N GLY A 243 -29.12 39.19 12.44
CA GLY A 243 -28.98 38.54 13.74
C GLY A 243 -30.18 37.68 14.15
N LEU A 244 -31.12 37.45 13.23
CA LEU A 244 -32.30 36.61 13.45
C LEU A 244 -31.99 35.14 13.13
N CYS A 245 -32.74 34.24 13.77
CA CYS A 245 -32.59 32.80 13.61
C CYS A 245 -33.45 32.28 12.45
N LEU A 246 -32.97 31.27 11.73
CA LEU A 246 -33.82 30.42 10.88
C LEU A 246 -34.94 29.80 11.74
N ASP A 247 -36.18 29.93 11.29
CA ASP A 247 -37.39 29.52 12.03
C ASP A 247 -38.37 28.79 11.11
N VAL A 248 -39.07 27.79 11.67
CA VAL A 248 -40.23 27.16 11.04
C VAL A 248 -41.48 27.90 11.51
N PRO A 249 -42.16 28.69 10.64
CA PRO A 249 -43.21 29.61 11.07
C PRO A 249 -44.28 28.98 11.94
N SER A 250 -44.58 29.63 13.06
CA SER A 250 -45.54 29.16 14.08
C SER A 250 -45.27 27.74 14.62
N ALA A 251 -44.03 27.23 14.52
CA ALA A 251 -43.65 25.85 14.86
C ALA A 251 -44.46 24.79 14.08
N SER A 252 -44.87 25.12 12.85
CA SER A 252 -45.62 24.23 11.94
C SER A 252 -44.93 22.88 11.74
N LYS A 253 -45.73 21.82 11.57
CA LYS A 253 -45.26 20.46 11.25
C LYS A 253 -45.77 19.97 9.89
N SER A 254 -46.27 20.89 9.07
CA SER A 254 -46.77 20.58 7.73
C SER A 254 -45.65 20.65 6.69
N ASP A 255 -45.72 19.74 5.72
CA ASP A 255 -44.96 19.80 4.47
C ASP A 255 -45.32 21.07 3.67
N GLY A 256 -44.35 21.63 2.95
CA GLY A 256 -44.53 22.84 2.13
C GLY A 256 -44.67 24.14 2.94
N GLN A 257 -44.27 24.11 4.21
CA GLN A 257 -44.13 25.33 5.00
C GLN A 257 -42.79 25.99 4.66
N GLN A 258 -42.82 27.14 3.99
CA GLN A 258 -41.64 27.98 3.77
C GLN A 258 -41.01 28.39 5.11
N LEU A 259 -39.69 28.28 5.21
CA LEU A 259 -38.87 28.74 6.35
C LEU A 259 -38.71 30.26 6.30
N ASP A 260 -38.62 30.90 7.45
CA ASP A 260 -38.36 32.34 7.57
C ASP A 260 -37.20 32.65 8.52
N GLN A 261 -36.88 33.94 8.68
CA GLN A 261 -36.09 34.40 9.83
C GLN A 261 -37.01 34.96 10.92
N PHE A 262 -36.73 34.62 12.17
CA PHE A 262 -37.45 35.13 13.33
C PHE A 262 -36.51 35.44 14.50
N SER A 263 -36.99 36.26 15.44
CA SER A 263 -36.28 36.59 16.68
C SER A 263 -35.88 35.32 17.43
N CYS A 264 -34.59 35.16 17.70
CA CYS A 264 -34.06 33.95 18.35
C CYS A 264 -34.72 33.73 19.72
N ASN A 265 -35.62 32.75 19.82
CA ASN A 265 -36.50 32.49 20.95
C ASN A 265 -36.16 31.18 21.69
N GLY A 266 -35.24 30.38 21.15
CA GLY A 266 -34.75 29.14 21.79
C GLY A 266 -35.71 27.96 21.73
N THR A 267 -36.79 28.03 20.93
CA THR A 267 -37.70 26.91 20.72
C THR A 267 -37.14 25.90 19.73
N ASN A 268 -37.65 24.66 19.76
CA ASN A 268 -37.27 23.61 18.81
C ASN A 268 -37.65 23.94 17.34
N ALA A 269 -38.44 24.98 17.08
CA ALA A 269 -38.70 25.48 15.73
C ALA A 269 -37.46 26.15 15.10
N GLN A 270 -36.49 26.58 15.93
CA GLN A 270 -35.23 27.23 15.52
C GLN A 270 -33.99 26.33 15.71
N ALA A 271 -34.20 25.07 16.12
CA ALA A 271 -33.14 24.09 16.32
C ALA A 271 -33.19 23.06 15.18
N PHE A 272 -32.03 22.78 14.59
CA PHE A 272 -31.89 21.91 13.43
C PHE A 272 -30.74 20.93 13.63
N THR A 273 -31.02 19.64 13.48
CA THR A 273 -30.01 18.58 13.49
C THR A 273 -29.35 18.51 12.11
N LEU A 274 -28.02 18.59 12.08
CA LEU A 274 -27.24 18.30 10.88
C LEU A 274 -26.98 16.80 10.80
N VAL A 275 -27.85 16.07 10.11
CA VAL A 275 -27.71 14.62 9.90
C VAL A 275 -26.80 14.41 8.68
N PRO A 276 -25.61 13.80 8.84
CA PRO A 276 -24.73 13.52 7.71
C PRO A 276 -25.41 12.62 6.70
N VAL A 277 -25.30 12.97 5.41
CA VAL A 277 -25.65 12.08 4.32
C VAL A 277 -24.50 11.08 4.18
N THR A 278 -24.52 10.02 4.98
CA THR A 278 -23.68 8.85 4.73
C THR A 278 -24.00 8.29 3.34
N PRO A 279 -22.99 8.05 2.49
CA PRO A 279 -23.18 7.18 1.35
C PRO A 279 -23.68 5.82 1.86
N ALA A 280 -24.72 5.27 1.24
CA ALA A 280 -24.85 3.82 1.24
C ALA A 280 -23.54 3.25 0.64
N LEU A 281 -23.04 2.13 1.19
CA LEU A 281 -21.73 1.55 0.83
C LEU A 281 -21.53 1.51 -0.70
N GLY A 282 -20.77 2.49 -1.22
CA GLY A 282 -20.87 2.88 -2.63
C GLY A 282 -20.21 4.21 -2.99
N ASN A 283 -18.93 4.36 -2.62
CA ASN A 283 -17.89 5.32 -3.05
C ASN A 283 -18.14 6.87 -3.10
N PRO A 284 -17.07 7.69 -2.97
CA PRO A 284 -17.16 9.15 -2.90
C PRO A 284 -16.79 9.86 -4.22
N VAL A 285 -17.20 11.12 -4.36
CA VAL A 285 -16.36 12.18 -4.97
C VAL A 285 -16.48 13.46 -4.13
N ALA A 286 -15.34 14.13 -3.93
CA ALA A 286 -15.18 15.31 -3.10
C ALA A 286 -15.22 16.63 -3.91
N PRO A 287 -15.53 17.78 -3.28
CA PRO A 287 -15.40 19.10 -3.91
C PRO A 287 -13.93 19.54 -4.00
N THR A 288 -13.61 20.42 -4.95
CA THR A 288 -12.22 20.88 -5.19
C THR A 288 -12.07 22.40 -5.10
N ALA A 289 -11.10 22.86 -4.32
CA ALA A 289 -10.53 24.21 -4.44
C ALA A 289 -9.01 24.25 -4.14
N ALA A 290 -8.30 23.20 -4.52
CA ALA A 290 -7.01 23.33 -5.19
C ALA A 290 -7.17 22.56 -6.51
N ALA A 291 -6.55 23.01 -7.61
CA ALA A 291 -6.78 22.42 -8.93
C ALA A 291 -6.48 20.90 -8.88
N PRO A 292 -7.48 20.02 -9.10
CA PRO A 292 -7.27 18.60 -8.95
C PRO A 292 -6.34 18.08 -10.06
N PRO A 293 -5.72 16.90 -9.89
CA PRO A 293 -5.27 16.14 -11.05
C PRO A 293 -6.46 16.00 -12.02
N PRO A 294 -6.23 16.12 -13.35
CA PRO A 294 -7.31 16.15 -14.32
C PRO A 294 -8.20 14.92 -14.16
N ALA A 295 -9.53 15.12 -14.22
CA ALA A 295 -10.49 14.03 -14.20
C ALA A 295 -10.09 12.99 -15.27
N PRO A 296 -10.07 11.69 -14.93
CA PRO A 296 -9.54 10.68 -15.83
C PRO A 296 -10.33 10.71 -17.13
N THR A 297 -9.66 11.04 -18.24
CA THR A 297 -10.27 10.99 -19.57
C THR A 297 -10.29 9.54 -20.04
N PRO A 298 -11.40 9.05 -20.64
CA PRO A 298 -11.40 7.78 -21.34
C PRO A 298 -10.21 7.69 -22.29
N ASN A 299 -9.38 6.65 -22.13
CA ASN A 299 -8.24 6.39 -23.01
C ASN A 299 -8.77 6.12 -24.42
N PRO A 300 -8.42 6.94 -25.43
CA PRO A 300 -8.94 6.82 -26.79
C PRO A 300 -8.40 5.61 -27.55
N ASN A 301 -7.32 4.98 -27.06
CA ASN A 301 -6.73 3.80 -27.68
C ASN A 301 -7.27 2.48 -27.11
N ALA A 302 -8.19 2.55 -26.14
CA ALA A 302 -8.79 1.38 -25.50
C ALA A 302 -10.20 1.10 -26.06
N TRP A 303 -10.56 -0.18 -26.06
CA TRP A 303 -11.92 -0.66 -26.24
C TRP A 303 -12.54 -0.88 -24.87
N TYR A 304 -13.85 -0.62 -24.74
CA TYR A 304 -14.59 -0.77 -23.50
C TYR A 304 -15.87 -1.55 -23.71
N ASN A 305 -16.18 -2.46 -22.78
CA ASN A 305 -17.56 -2.80 -22.50
C ASN A 305 -18.13 -1.67 -21.63
N VAL A 306 -19.20 -1.01 -22.11
CA VAL A 306 -19.87 0.07 -21.37
C VAL A 306 -21.02 -0.54 -20.59
N VAL A 307 -20.94 -0.56 -19.26
CA VAL A 307 -21.85 -1.33 -18.40
C VAL A 307 -22.75 -0.39 -17.59
N ASN A 308 -24.06 -0.55 -17.68
CA ASN A 308 -24.99 0.26 -16.90
C ASN A 308 -24.94 -0.11 -15.41
N VAL A 309 -24.87 0.88 -14.51
CA VAL A 309 -24.69 0.66 -13.07
C VAL A 309 -25.95 0.13 -12.39
N ASN A 310 -27.15 0.36 -12.95
CA ASN A 310 -28.41 -0.15 -12.40
C ASN A 310 -28.66 -1.61 -12.80
N SER A 311 -28.46 -1.96 -14.07
CA SER A 311 -28.78 -3.29 -14.58
C SER A 311 -27.61 -4.27 -14.57
N GLY A 312 -26.36 -3.78 -14.56
CA GLY A 312 -25.17 -4.59 -14.78
C GLY A 312 -25.03 -5.12 -16.22
N LEU A 313 -25.88 -4.66 -17.14
CA LEU A 313 -25.88 -5.05 -18.54
C LEU A 313 -24.99 -4.14 -19.38
N CYS A 314 -24.42 -4.71 -20.44
CA CYS A 314 -23.56 -4.01 -21.39
C CYS A 314 -24.41 -3.29 -22.44
N VAL A 315 -23.99 -2.10 -22.86
CA VAL A 315 -24.50 -1.47 -24.08
C VAL A 315 -24.10 -2.33 -25.28
N ASP A 316 -25.10 -2.75 -26.04
CA ASP A 316 -25.06 -3.75 -27.11
C ASP A 316 -25.53 -3.12 -28.43
N ASP A 317 -24.90 -3.49 -29.53
CA ASP A 317 -25.42 -3.31 -30.89
C ASP A 317 -26.30 -4.52 -31.25
N LEU A 318 -27.61 -4.31 -31.17
CA LEU A 318 -28.64 -5.33 -31.13
C LEU A 318 -28.50 -6.33 -32.29
N ASN A 319 -28.31 -7.60 -31.95
CA ASN A 319 -28.13 -8.70 -32.90
C ASN A 319 -26.94 -8.52 -33.88
N PHE A 320 -25.87 -7.83 -33.47
CA PHE A 320 -24.68 -7.57 -34.32
C PHE A 320 -25.04 -6.75 -35.58
N GLY A 321 -25.76 -5.65 -35.39
CA GLY A 321 -26.37 -4.83 -36.44
C GLY A 321 -25.38 -4.06 -37.31
N THR A 322 -25.17 -4.51 -38.55
CA THR A 322 -24.21 -3.86 -39.47
C THR A 322 -24.78 -2.70 -40.30
N ALA A 323 -26.01 -2.24 -40.03
CA ALA A 323 -26.72 -1.25 -40.84
C ALA A 323 -26.81 0.13 -40.17
N LEU A 324 -26.97 1.18 -40.98
CA LEU A 324 -27.31 2.51 -40.45
C LEU A 324 -28.70 2.46 -39.83
N GLY A 325 -28.81 2.90 -38.57
CA GLY A 325 -30.00 2.78 -37.75
C GLY A 325 -30.12 1.45 -36.99
N SER A 326 -29.04 0.67 -36.86
CA SER A 326 -29.02 -0.48 -35.94
C SER A 326 -29.27 0.00 -34.51
N VAL A 327 -30.08 -0.75 -33.77
CA VAL A 327 -30.53 -0.38 -32.42
C VAL A 327 -29.39 -0.54 -31.42
N VAL A 328 -29.23 0.44 -30.52
CA VAL A 328 -28.34 0.34 -29.37
C VAL A 328 -29.19 0.02 -28.13
N ASP A 329 -29.04 -1.18 -27.60
CA ASP A 329 -29.78 -1.68 -26.44
C ASP A 329 -28.85 -2.10 -25.30
N GLN A 330 -29.41 -2.67 -24.23
CA GLN A 330 -28.61 -3.34 -23.20
C GLN A 330 -28.81 -4.86 -23.26
N TRP A 331 -27.70 -5.58 -23.16
CA TRP A 331 -27.70 -7.04 -23.11
C TRP A 331 -26.70 -7.56 -22.08
N SER A 332 -26.86 -8.82 -21.68
CA SER A 332 -25.94 -9.50 -20.77
C SER A 332 -24.51 -9.46 -21.34
N CYS A 333 -23.55 -8.98 -20.54
CA CYS A 333 -22.18 -8.79 -20.97
C CYS A 333 -21.52 -10.10 -21.44
N GLY A 334 -21.21 -10.16 -22.74
CA GLY A 334 -20.53 -11.28 -23.38
C GLY A 334 -19.01 -11.10 -23.37
N ASN A 335 -18.29 -12.19 -23.12
CA ASN A 335 -16.82 -12.18 -23.13
C ASN A 335 -16.30 -12.06 -24.57
N GLY A 336 -15.68 -10.92 -24.91
CA GLY A 336 -15.02 -10.71 -26.20
C GLY A 336 -15.93 -10.42 -27.41
N GLN A 337 -17.22 -10.13 -27.19
CA GLN A 337 -18.16 -9.85 -28.29
C GLN A 337 -17.99 -8.41 -28.83
N ALA A 338 -17.71 -8.27 -30.13
CA ALA A 338 -17.39 -6.97 -30.73
C ALA A 338 -18.58 -5.99 -30.84
N ASN A 339 -19.82 -6.48 -30.79
CA ASN A 339 -21.03 -5.63 -30.77
C ASN A 339 -21.26 -4.94 -29.41
N GLN A 340 -20.58 -5.38 -28.34
CA GLN A 340 -20.64 -4.76 -27.01
C GLN A 340 -19.41 -3.89 -26.68
N GLN A 341 -18.55 -3.64 -27.68
CA GLN A 341 -17.24 -3.03 -27.46
C GLN A 341 -17.13 -1.70 -28.19
N TRP A 342 -16.73 -0.68 -27.42
CA TRP A 342 -16.86 0.72 -27.80
C TRP A 342 -15.54 1.45 -27.61
N GLN A 343 -15.17 2.32 -28.55
CA GLN A 343 -13.98 3.19 -28.47
C GLN A 343 -14.42 4.65 -28.38
N LEU A 344 -13.87 5.39 -27.41
CA LEU A 344 -14.24 6.78 -27.14
C LEU A 344 -13.16 7.73 -27.70
N THR A 345 -13.41 8.29 -28.87
CA THR A 345 -12.45 9.16 -29.58
C THR A 345 -12.79 10.64 -29.33
N PRO A 346 -11.89 11.45 -28.73
CA PRO A 346 -12.13 12.88 -28.49
C PRO A 346 -12.38 13.67 -29.78
N THR A 347 -13.42 14.51 -29.76
CA THR A 347 -13.80 15.38 -30.89
C THR A 347 -13.18 16.78 -30.84
N GLY A 348 -12.30 17.04 -29.85
CA GLY A 348 -11.52 18.27 -29.72
C GLY A 348 -12.22 19.43 -28.99
N ASN A 349 -13.52 19.34 -28.76
CA ASN A 349 -14.35 20.30 -28.01
C ASN A 349 -14.65 19.86 -26.55
N GLY A 350 -14.05 18.76 -26.07
CA GLY A 350 -14.33 18.17 -24.75
C GLY A 350 -15.36 17.03 -24.76
N SER A 351 -15.86 16.66 -25.94
CA SER A 351 -16.76 15.53 -26.16
C SER A 351 -16.10 14.36 -26.90
N TYR A 352 -16.85 13.27 -27.06
CA TYR A 352 -16.38 12.01 -27.64
C TYR A 352 -17.31 11.48 -28.74
N GLN A 353 -16.70 10.93 -29.78
CA GLN A 353 -17.33 9.97 -30.68
C GLN A 353 -17.25 8.58 -30.02
N VAL A 354 -18.39 7.95 -29.75
CA VAL A 354 -18.44 6.57 -29.19
C VAL A 354 -18.65 5.60 -30.35
N SER A 355 -17.58 4.89 -30.75
CA SER A 355 -17.52 4.07 -31.97
C SER A 355 -17.65 2.58 -31.68
N SER A 356 -18.43 1.84 -32.47
CA SER A 356 -18.53 0.38 -32.37
C SER A 356 -17.25 -0.32 -32.82
N ARG A 357 -16.91 -1.46 -32.19
CA ARG A 357 -15.83 -2.36 -32.64
C ARG A 357 -16.26 -3.26 -33.79
N LEU A 358 -17.56 -3.54 -33.92
CA LEU A 358 -18.11 -4.38 -34.98
C LEU A 358 -18.17 -3.65 -36.32
N VAL A 359 -18.59 -2.38 -36.30
CA VAL A 359 -18.77 -1.56 -37.50
C VAL A 359 -18.27 -0.13 -37.30
N ALA A 360 -17.83 0.52 -38.38
CA ALA A 360 -17.38 1.91 -38.40
C ALA A 360 -18.55 2.92 -38.29
N MET A 361 -19.32 2.81 -37.20
CA MET A 361 -20.47 3.63 -36.86
C MET A 361 -20.41 4.03 -35.38
N SER A 362 -21.17 5.05 -35.00
CA SER A 362 -21.13 5.64 -33.66
C SER A 362 -22.53 5.83 -33.08
N TRP A 363 -22.62 5.96 -31.75
CA TRP A 363 -23.86 6.29 -31.05
C TRP A 363 -24.46 7.62 -31.53
N ASN A 364 -25.73 7.56 -31.91
CA ASN A 364 -26.46 8.64 -32.54
C ASN A 364 -27.88 8.72 -31.95
N ILE A 365 -28.33 9.94 -31.66
CA ILE A 365 -29.71 10.19 -31.24
C ILE A 365 -30.61 10.17 -32.49
N THR A 366 -31.63 9.30 -32.46
CA THR A 366 -32.55 9.09 -33.58
C THR A 366 -33.29 10.38 -33.92
N GLY A 367 -33.25 10.78 -35.20
CA GLY A 367 -33.91 12.01 -35.69
C GLY A 367 -32.98 13.22 -35.86
N GLY A 368 -31.70 13.11 -35.48
CA GLY A 368 -30.69 14.14 -35.74
C GLY A 368 -30.74 15.31 -34.74
N THR A 369 -30.09 16.43 -35.08
CA THR A 369 -29.95 17.58 -34.17
C THR A 369 -31.27 18.21 -33.71
N GLY A 370 -32.38 17.99 -34.43
CA GLY A 370 -33.70 18.46 -34.04
C GLY A 370 -34.41 17.60 -32.99
N ALA A 371 -33.86 16.44 -32.62
CA ALA A 371 -34.46 15.54 -31.65
C ALA A 371 -33.97 15.87 -30.23
N THR A 372 -34.85 16.50 -29.45
CA THR A 372 -34.52 17.03 -28.10
C THR A 372 -35.49 16.56 -27.02
N GLY A 373 -36.27 15.52 -27.30
CA GLY A 373 -37.23 14.94 -26.37
C GLY A 373 -36.59 13.90 -25.46
N ASN A 374 -37.05 13.82 -24.22
CA ASN A 374 -36.93 12.61 -23.42
C ASN A 374 -37.51 11.41 -24.20
N THR A 375 -36.98 10.23 -23.95
CA THR A 375 -37.30 8.97 -24.63
C THR A 375 -37.05 8.96 -26.13
N THR A 376 -36.05 9.72 -26.61
CA THR A 376 -35.59 9.62 -28.00
C THR A 376 -34.54 8.52 -28.12
N PRO A 377 -34.76 7.44 -28.90
CA PRO A 377 -33.90 6.26 -28.87
C PRO A 377 -32.49 6.47 -29.44
N ILE A 378 -31.54 5.68 -28.96
CA ILE A 378 -30.16 5.63 -29.47
C ILE A 378 -30.03 4.53 -30.54
N GLN A 379 -29.26 4.85 -31.58
CA GLN A 379 -28.96 4.00 -32.72
C GLN A 379 -27.49 4.13 -33.17
N LEU A 380 -27.04 3.26 -34.06
CA LEU A 380 -25.77 3.39 -34.78
C LEU A 380 -25.93 4.22 -36.06
N TRP A 381 -25.03 5.18 -36.27
CA TRP A 381 -24.99 6.00 -37.48
C TRP A 381 -23.57 6.34 -37.94
N SER A 382 -23.43 6.79 -39.20
CA SER A 382 -22.19 7.35 -39.71
C SER A 382 -21.84 8.63 -38.95
N PHE A 383 -20.64 8.72 -38.37
CA PHE A 383 -20.19 9.94 -37.70
C PHE A 383 -19.86 11.04 -38.71
N GLY A 384 -20.68 12.11 -38.72
CA GLY A 384 -20.43 13.36 -39.44
C GLY A 384 -19.96 14.50 -38.53
N GLY A 385 -19.99 14.32 -37.21
CA GLY A 385 -19.60 15.31 -36.22
C GLY A 385 -20.72 16.26 -35.81
N ALA A 386 -21.98 15.90 -36.03
CA ALA A 386 -23.12 16.69 -35.55
C ALA A 386 -23.29 16.60 -34.02
N SER A 387 -23.98 17.56 -33.39
CA SER A 387 -24.16 17.59 -31.93
C SER A 387 -24.92 16.37 -31.38
N ASN A 388 -25.77 15.74 -32.19
CA ASN A 388 -26.49 14.50 -31.86
C ASN A 388 -25.66 13.21 -32.02
N GLU A 389 -24.37 13.32 -32.34
CA GLU A 389 -23.39 12.24 -32.50
C GLU A 389 -22.21 12.38 -31.52
N GLN A 390 -22.23 13.42 -30.67
CA GLN A 390 -21.16 13.77 -29.75
C GLN A 390 -21.64 13.66 -28.31
N TRP A 391 -20.87 12.94 -27.49
CA TRP A 391 -21.21 12.61 -26.11
C TRP A 391 -20.13 13.09 -25.16
N LYS A 392 -20.52 13.93 -24.20
CA LYS A 392 -19.66 14.37 -23.11
C LYS A 392 -19.68 13.33 -22.00
N ALA A 393 -18.53 12.69 -21.76
CA ALA A 393 -18.34 11.75 -20.67
C ALA A 393 -18.05 12.52 -19.37
N ALA A 394 -19.08 12.77 -18.56
CA ALA A 394 -18.93 13.39 -17.25
C ALA A 394 -18.55 12.32 -16.21
N TYR A 395 -17.32 12.39 -15.69
CA TYR A 395 -16.85 11.49 -14.63
C TYR A 395 -17.70 11.63 -13.37
N LEU A 396 -18.26 10.52 -12.89
CA LEU A 396 -19.09 10.45 -11.68
C LEU A 396 -18.31 9.91 -10.47
N SER A 397 -17.56 8.82 -10.66
CA SER A 397 -16.82 8.11 -9.62
C SER A 397 -15.91 7.03 -10.22
N THR A 398 -15.14 6.36 -9.38
CA THR A 398 -14.54 5.05 -9.70
C THR A 398 -15.36 3.97 -8.97
N ASP A 399 -15.65 2.84 -9.62
CA ASP A 399 -16.33 1.70 -8.99
C ASP A 399 -15.42 0.98 -7.98
N SER A 400 -15.94 -0.04 -7.28
CA SER A 400 -15.15 -0.87 -6.36
C SER A 400 -14.02 -1.65 -7.05
N ASN A 401 -14.06 -1.74 -8.39
CA ASN A 401 -13.14 -2.49 -9.24
C ASN A 401 -12.16 -1.55 -9.98
N GLY A 402 -12.02 -0.29 -9.56
CA GLY A 402 -11.06 0.64 -10.15
C GLY A 402 -11.45 1.17 -11.54
N ASN A 403 -12.62 0.81 -12.07
CA ASN A 403 -13.12 1.30 -13.35
C ASN A 403 -13.79 2.66 -13.16
N ASN A 404 -13.62 3.55 -14.13
CA ASN A 404 -14.24 4.87 -14.07
C ASN A 404 -15.71 4.80 -14.54
N VAL A 405 -16.60 5.39 -13.75
CA VAL A 405 -18.03 5.50 -13.99
C VAL A 405 -18.32 6.90 -14.52
N TYR A 406 -19.07 6.98 -15.62
CA TYR A 406 -19.42 8.23 -16.29
C TYR A 406 -20.92 8.34 -16.50
N GLN A 407 -21.38 9.58 -16.63
CA GLN A 407 -22.65 9.94 -17.23
C GLN A 407 -22.37 10.44 -18.65
N PHE A 408 -23.05 9.87 -19.65
CA PHE A 408 -22.92 10.32 -21.04
C PHE A 408 -23.99 11.37 -21.32
N ILE A 409 -23.57 12.60 -21.59
CA ILE A 409 -24.44 13.75 -21.83
C ILE A 409 -24.34 14.12 -23.31
N ALA A 410 -25.47 14.21 -24.01
CA ALA A 410 -25.51 14.62 -25.41
C ALA A 410 -25.17 16.11 -25.59
N GLU A 411 -24.29 16.44 -26.53
CA GLU A 411 -24.01 17.85 -26.89
C GLU A 411 -25.20 18.53 -27.58
N ASN A 412 -26.23 17.77 -27.97
CA ASN A 412 -27.39 18.29 -28.69
C ASN A 412 -28.34 19.13 -27.83
N ASP A 413 -28.62 18.63 -26.62
CA ASP A 413 -29.68 19.15 -25.74
C ASP A 413 -29.31 19.05 -24.24
N GLY A 414 -28.18 18.44 -23.90
CA GLY A 414 -27.76 18.21 -22.51
C GLY A 414 -28.52 17.07 -21.81
N LEU A 415 -29.27 16.24 -22.54
CA LEU A 415 -29.89 15.04 -21.98
C LEU A 415 -28.88 13.92 -21.80
N CYS A 416 -29.17 13.01 -20.89
CA CYS A 416 -28.30 11.90 -20.52
C CYS A 416 -28.72 10.61 -21.21
N LEU A 417 -27.74 9.79 -21.58
CA LEU A 417 -27.97 8.38 -21.94
C LEU A 417 -28.69 7.68 -20.77
N ASP A 418 -29.80 7.02 -21.06
CA ASP A 418 -30.70 6.42 -20.08
C ASP A 418 -31.08 4.99 -20.49
N VAL A 419 -31.26 4.14 -19.48
CA VAL A 419 -31.91 2.83 -19.62
C VAL A 419 -33.37 2.98 -19.21
N PRO A 420 -34.32 2.95 -20.16
CA PRO A 420 -35.68 3.42 -19.93
C PRO A 420 -36.37 2.75 -18.74
N GLY A 421 -36.90 3.58 -17.85
CA GLY A 421 -37.59 3.13 -16.64
C GLY A 421 -36.70 2.37 -15.65
N ALA A 422 -35.37 2.52 -15.73
CA ALA A 422 -34.39 1.74 -14.98
C ALA A 422 -34.55 0.21 -15.18
N SER A 423 -34.98 -0.21 -16.37
CA SER A 423 -35.16 -1.61 -16.74
C SER A 423 -33.86 -2.42 -16.56
N THR A 424 -33.99 -3.64 -16.06
CA THR A 424 -32.88 -4.60 -15.93
C THR A 424 -32.99 -5.75 -16.94
N SER A 425 -33.80 -5.57 -17.99
CA SER A 425 -34.05 -6.59 -19.02
C SER A 425 -33.08 -6.45 -20.19
N ASN A 426 -32.58 -7.59 -20.68
CA ASN A 426 -31.96 -7.71 -22.00
C ASN A 426 -32.94 -7.26 -23.10
N GLY A 427 -32.44 -6.64 -24.18
CA GLY A 427 -33.28 -6.17 -25.29
C GLY A 427 -33.89 -4.79 -25.08
N GLN A 428 -33.61 -4.14 -23.96
CA GLN A 428 -34.09 -2.78 -23.69
C GLN A 428 -33.25 -1.77 -24.47
N GLN A 429 -33.81 -1.21 -25.55
CA GLN A 429 -33.19 -0.09 -26.27
C GLN A 429 -32.92 1.08 -25.33
N LEU A 430 -31.72 1.68 -25.42
CA LEU A 430 -31.37 2.88 -24.69
C LEU A 430 -31.98 4.11 -25.37
N ASP A 431 -32.26 5.14 -24.57
CA ASP A 431 -32.71 6.43 -25.07
C ASP A 431 -31.94 7.57 -24.39
N GLN A 432 -32.32 8.82 -24.71
CA GLN A 432 -31.92 9.98 -23.93
C GLN A 432 -33.05 10.42 -22.99
N PHE A 433 -32.69 10.79 -21.77
CA PHE A 433 -33.62 11.29 -20.77
C PHE A 433 -33.02 12.44 -19.95
N SER A 434 -33.87 13.22 -19.30
CA SER A 434 -33.44 14.29 -18.39
C SER A 434 -32.51 13.75 -17.31
N CYS A 435 -31.33 14.35 -17.18
CA CYS A 435 -30.30 13.91 -16.24
C CYS A 435 -30.84 13.93 -14.80
N ASN A 436 -31.10 12.74 -14.25
CA ASN A 436 -31.82 12.53 -12.99
C ASN A 436 -30.91 11.94 -11.88
N GLY A 437 -29.68 11.57 -12.22
CA GLY A 437 -28.67 11.08 -11.26
C GLY A 437 -28.93 9.66 -10.74
N THR A 438 -29.85 8.91 -11.36
CA THR A 438 -30.07 7.50 -11.03
C THR A 438 -29.01 6.60 -11.68
N ASN A 439 -28.82 5.41 -11.13
CA ASN A 439 -27.89 4.41 -11.69
C ASN A 439 -28.28 3.95 -13.12
N ALA A 440 -29.50 4.24 -13.59
CA ALA A 440 -29.92 3.98 -14.97
C ALA A 440 -29.22 4.89 -16.00
N GLN A 441 -28.60 6.00 -15.55
CA GLN A 441 -27.85 6.95 -16.37
C GLN A 441 -26.33 6.95 -16.08
N ALA A 442 -25.88 6.06 -15.19
CA ALA A 442 -24.48 5.90 -14.84
C ALA A 442 -23.93 4.64 -15.53
N PHE A 443 -22.75 4.77 -16.14
CA PHE A 443 -22.14 3.70 -16.94
C PHE A 443 -20.66 3.53 -16.61
N THR A 444 -20.28 2.32 -16.24
CA THR A 444 -18.90 1.91 -15.97
C THR A 444 -18.18 1.61 -17.28
N LEU A 445 -17.02 2.22 -17.51
CA LEU A 445 -16.14 1.86 -18.62
C LEU A 445 -15.18 0.74 -18.22
N VAL A 446 -15.53 -0.50 -18.57
CA VAL A 446 -14.67 -1.68 -18.33
C VAL A 446 -13.77 -1.89 -19.53
N GLN A 447 -12.47 -1.60 -19.38
CA GLN A 447 -11.50 -1.75 -20.47
C GLN A 447 -11.33 -3.22 -20.87
N VAL A 448 -11.35 -3.49 -22.17
CA VAL A 448 -11.11 -4.82 -22.75
C VAL A 448 -9.90 -4.81 -23.69
N ASN A 449 -9.11 -5.87 -23.61
CA ASN A 449 -7.82 -5.95 -24.31
C ASN A 449 -7.98 -6.02 -25.86
N PRO A 450 -6.96 -5.57 -26.62
CA PRO A 450 -6.97 -5.66 -28.09
C PRO A 450 -6.97 -7.11 -28.59
N ALA A 451 -7.45 -7.28 -29.83
CA ALA A 451 -7.25 -8.53 -30.56
C ALA A 451 -5.77 -8.67 -31.00
N PRO A 452 -5.26 -9.88 -31.32
CA PRO A 452 -3.82 -10.11 -31.47
C PRO A 452 -3.20 -9.32 -32.64
N GLY A 453 -2.22 -8.43 -32.37
CA GLY A 453 -1.71 -7.53 -33.42
C GLY A 453 -0.54 -6.56 -33.11
N ASN A 454 0.42 -6.91 -32.24
CA ASN A 454 1.70 -6.16 -32.03
C ASN A 454 1.61 -4.76 -31.33
N PRO A 455 2.71 -4.17 -30.79
CA PRO A 455 2.72 -3.81 -29.35
C PRO A 455 3.32 -2.45 -28.94
N VAL A 456 2.83 -1.85 -27.84
CA VAL A 456 3.58 -0.92 -26.96
C VAL A 456 3.15 -1.13 -25.50
N ALA A 457 4.05 -0.94 -24.54
CA ALA A 457 3.90 -1.25 -23.11
C ALA A 457 3.71 0.03 -22.22
N PRO A 458 3.82 -0.01 -20.88
CA PRO A 458 2.72 -0.38 -19.97
C PRO A 458 2.47 0.65 -18.83
N THR A 459 1.34 0.59 -18.10
CA THR A 459 1.25 1.04 -16.68
C THR A 459 -0.06 0.64 -15.97
N ALA A 460 0.04 0.46 -14.65
CA ALA A 460 -1.01 0.34 -13.61
C ALA A 460 -1.92 -0.90 -13.63
N ALA A 461 -2.06 -1.54 -12.46
CA ALA A 461 -2.82 -2.78 -12.25
C ALA A 461 -4.25 -2.53 -11.75
N ALA A 462 -5.20 -3.35 -12.21
CA ALA A 462 -6.59 -3.35 -11.76
C ALA A 462 -6.78 -4.22 -10.49
N PRO A 463 -7.79 -3.95 -9.65
CA PRO A 463 -8.18 -4.82 -8.54
C PRO A 463 -8.83 -6.13 -9.03
N PRO A 464 -8.94 -7.16 -8.17
CA PRO A 464 -9.31 -8.52 -8.60
C PRO A 464 -10.77 -8.64 -9.05
N PRO A 465 -11.06 -9.55 -10.01
CA PRO A 465 -12.43 -9.81 -10.47
C PRO A 465 -13.31 -10.45 -9.38
N PRO A 466 -14.65 -10.38 -9.51
CA PRO A 466 -15.58 -11.04 -8.59
C PRO A 466 -15.28 -12.54 -8.41
N PRO A 467 -15.44 -13.11 -7.20
CA PRO A 467 -15.13 -14.51 -6.96
C PRO A 467 -15.97 -15.46 -7.82
N THR A 468 -15.31 -16.32 -8.59
CA THR A 468 -15.95 -17.43 -9.30
C THR A 468 -15.91 -18.71 -8.46
N PRO A 469 -16.89 -19.61 -8.58
CA PRO A 469 -16.80 -20.97 -8.03
C PRO A 469 -15.49 -21.66 -8.48
N ASN A 470 -14.73 -22.19 -7.52
CA ASN A 470 -13.52 -22.94 -7.80
C ASN A 470 -13.91 -24.27 -8.49
N PRO A 471 -13.48 -24.52 -9.73
CA PRO A 471 -13.90 -25.68 -10.51
C PRO A 471 -13.41 -27.01 -9.95
N ASN A 472 -12.41 -27.00 -9.06
CA ASN A 472 -11.78 -28.19 -8.49
C ASN A 472 -12.32 -28.53 -7.08
N ALA A 473 -13.15 -27.66 -6.49
CA ALA A 473 -13.73 -27.89 -5.17
C ALA A 473 -15.05 -28.67 -5.26
N TRP A 474 -15.36 -29.42 -4.21
CA TRP A 474 -16.71 -29.92 -3.93
C TRP A 474 -17.41 -28.96 -2.99
N TYR A 475 -18.72 -28.79 -3.16
CA TYR A 475 -19.53 -27.84 -2.39
C TYR A 475 -20.78 -28.51 -1.84
N ASN A 476 -21.10 -28.22 -0.58
CA ASN A 476 -22.48 -28.22 -0.15
C ASN A 476 -23.11 -26.92 -0.67
N VAL A 477 -24.16 -27.04 -1.49
CA VAL A 477 -24.91 -25.87 -1.99
C VAL A 477 -26.04 -25.60 -1.02
N VAL A 478 -25.90 -24.56 -0.19
CA VAL A 478 -26.74 -24.31 0.98
C VAL A 478 -27.68 -23.14 0.72
N ASN A 479 -28.99 -23.32 0.91
CA ASN A 479 -29.95 -22.24 0.76
C ASN A 479 -29.85 -21.23 1.91
N VAL A 480 -29.84 -19.94 1.57
CA VAL A 480 -29.67 -18.83 2.53
C VAL A 480 -30.90 -18.62 3.41
N ASN A 481 -32.09 -19.11 3.01
CA ASN A 481 -33.32 -18.91 3.76
C ASN A 481 -33.39 -19.75 5.05
N ASP A 482 -32.93 -20.99 5.00
CA ASP A 482 -33.14 -21.99 6.07
C ASP A 482 -31.90 -22.82 6.42
N GLY A 483 -30.82 -22.77 5.62
CA GLY A 483 -29.62 -23.57 5.81
C GLY A 483 -29.71 -25.01 5.27
N SER A 484 -30.73 -25.34 4.47
CA SER A 484 -30.85 -26.66 3.85
C SER A 484 -29.92 -26.83 2.63
N CYS A 485 -29.43 -28.04 2.41
CA CYS A 485 -28.57 -28.41 1.28
C CYS A 485 -29.38 -28.91 0.09
N VAL A 486 -28.91 -28.63 -1.13
CA VAL A 486 -29.38 -29.33 -2.34
C VAL A 486 -28.96 -30.80 -2.29
N ASP A 487 -29.93 -31.71 -2.36
CA ASP A 487 -29.81 -33.15 -2.11
C ASP A 487 -30.27 -33.97 -3.32
N VAL A 488 -29.61 -35.11 -3.58
CA VAL A 488 -30.10 -36.14 -4.50
C VAL A 488 -31.07 -37.06 -3.74
N PHE A 489 -32.36 -36.85 -3.98
CA PHE A 489 -33.44 -37.51 -3.25
C PHE A 489 -33.25 -39.02 -3.11
N ASP A 490 -33.32 -39.48 -1.85
CA ASP A 490 -33.29 -40.90 -1.45
C ASP A 490 -32.10 -41.68 -2.03
N TRP A 491 -30.97 -41.00 -2.26
CA TRP A 491 -29.76 -41.56 -2.87
C TRP A 491 -30.03 -42.21 -4.25
N GLY A 492 -30.99 -41.66 -5.00
CA GLY A 492 -31.39 -42.18 -6.30
C GLY A 492 -30.28 -42.10 -7.35
N THR A 493 -30.08 -43.19 -8.09
CA THR A 493 -29.03 -43.29 -9.14
C THR A 493 -29.60 -43.29 -10.56
N ALA A 494 -30.89 -43.01 -10.73
CA ALA A 494 -31.59 -43.06 -12.01
C ALA A 494 -31.63 -41.69 -12.71
N LEU A 495 -31.67 -41.68 -14.05
CA LEU A 495 -31.97 -40.48 -14.82
C LEU A 495 -33.37 -39.97 -14.46
N GLY A 496 -33.49 -38.68 -14.18
CA GLY A 496 -34.72 -38.07 -13.68
C GLY A 496 -34.94 -38.22 -12.17
N THR A 497 -33.94 -38.67 -11.40
CA THR A 497 -33.97 -38.54 -9.94
C THR A 497 -34.08 -37.06 -9.58
N ARG A 498 -35.10 -36.68 -8.80
CA ARG A 498 -35.32 -35.29 -8.43
C ARG A 498 -34.21 -34.74 -7.54
N LEU A 499 -34.02 -33.42 -7.59
CA LEU A 499 -33.27 -32.70 -6.56
C LEU A 499 -34.25 -32.06 -5.59
N ASP A 500 -34.07 -32.29 -4.30
CA ASP A 500 -34.79 -31.62 -3.24
C ASP A 500 -33.84 -30.91 -2.28
N GLN A 501 -34.42 -30.23 -1.29
CA GLN A 501 -33.66 -29.74 -0.15
C GLN A 501 -33.71 -30.74 1.01
N TRP A 502 -32.59 -30.91 1.70
CA TRP A 502 -32.50 -31.70 2.92
C TRP A 502 -31.53 -31.07 3.91
N THR A 503 -31.68 -31.37 5.20
CA THR A 503 -30.73 -30.94 6.23
C THR A 503 -29.29 -31.33 5.85
N CYS A 504 -28.38 -30.36 5.84
CA CYS A 504 -26.98 -30.59 5.48
C CYS A 504 -26.32 -31.64 6.39
N GLY A 505 -25.75 -32.69 5.81
CA GLY A 505 -25.03 -33.75 6.51
C GLY A 505 -23.51 -33.59 6.40
N ASN A 506 -22.79 -33.96 7.47
CA ASN A 506 -21.33 -34.00 7.46
C ASN A 506 -20.85 -35.09 6.46
N ASP A 507 -20.14 -34.65 5.41
CA ASP A 507 -19.56 -35.46 4.31
C ASP A 507 -20.51 -36.42 3.58
N GLN A 508 -21.74 -35.99 3.31
CA GLN A 508 -22.71 -36.77 2.52
C GLN A 508 -22.55 -36.52 1.00
N ALA A 509 -22.02 -37.49 0.26
CA ALA A 509 -21.74 -37.35 -1.18
C ALA A 509 -22.97 -37.01 -2.05
N ASN A 510 -24.18 -37.37 -1.63
CA ASN A 510 -25.44 -37.05 -2.34
C ASN A 510 -25.83 -35.57 -2.22
N GLN A 511 -25.20 -34.79 -1.34
CA GLN A 511 -25.41 -33.35 -1.15
C GLN A 511 -24.27 -32.49 -1.70
N GLN A 512 -23.31 -33.11 -2.41
CA GLN A 512 -22.05 -32.49 -2.78
C GLN A 512 -21.91 -32.35 -4.29
N TRP A 513 -21.51 -31.15 -4.69
CA TRP A 513 -21.61 -30.66 -6.06
C TRP A 513 -20.32 -29.97 -6.48
N GLN A 514 -19.89 -30.17 -7.72
CA GLN A 514 -18.78 -29.42 -8.31
C GLN A 514 -19.31 -28.68 -9.54
N LEU A 515 -18.87 -27.42 -9.67
CA LEU A 515 -19.33 -26.49 -10.69
C LEU A 515 -18.24 -26.37 -11.76
N THR A 516 -18.32 -27.19 -12.80
CA THR A 516 -17.35 -27.18 -13.91
C THR A 516 -17.70 -26.04 -14.89
N PRO A 517 -16.79 -25.08 -15.16
CA PRO A 517 -17.04 -24.00 -16.11
C PRO A 517 -17.22 -24.53 -17.52
N VAL A 518 -18.27 -24.06 -18.19
CA VAL A 518 -18.52 -24.32 -19.63
C VAL A 518 -18.28 -23.08 -20.48
N GLY A 519 -18.04 -21.92 -19.84
CA GLY A 519 -17.67 -20.64 -20.45
C GLY A 519 -18.45 -19.48 -19.82
N ASN A 520 -17.89 -18.27 -19.84
CA ASN A 520 -18.61 -17.00 -19.56
C ASN A 520 -19.43 -16.96 -18.25
N GLY A 521 -18.93 -17.56 -17.15
CA GLY A 521 -19.66 -17.61 -15.87
C GLY A 521 -20.84 -18.58 -15.85
N VAL A 522 -20.92 -19.47 -16.83
CA VAL A 522 -21.86 -20.60 -16.92
C VAL A 522 -21.14 -21.89 -16.54
N TYR A 523 -21.85 -22.75 -15.80
CA TYR A 523 -21.33 -23.97 -15.20
C TYR A 523 -22.23 -25.17 -15.50
N GLN A 524 -21.60 -26.32 -15.71
CA GLN A 524 -22.19 -27.63 -15.46
C GLN A 524 -22.11 -27.88 -13.95
N VAL A 525 -23.24 -28.12 -13.30
CA VAL A 525 -23.27 -28.51 -11.88
C VAL A 525 -23.42 -30.03 -11.82
N HIS A 526 -22.38 -30.76 -11.38
CA HIS A 526 -22.39 -32.22 -11.33
C HIS A 526 -22.28 -32.76 -9.91
N SER A 527 -22.87 -33.93 -9.68
CA SER A 527 -22.87 -34.58 -8.36
C SER A 527 -21.51 -35.24 -8.06
N ARG A 528 -21.19 -35.38 -6.77
CA ARG A 528 -20.11 -36.26 -6.26
C ARG A 528 -20.56 -37.72 -6.19
N PHE A 529 -21.86 -37.96 -6.02
CA PHE A 529 -22.43 -39.28 -5.82
C PHE A 529 -22.68 -40.04 -7.14
N VAL A 530 -23.02 -39.33 -8.22
CA VAL A 530 -23.27 -39.90 -9.55
C VAL A 530 -22.73 -39.02 -10.67
N THR A 531 -22.47 -39.58 -11.85
CA THR A 531 -21.94 -38.86 -13.02
C THR A 531 -22.98 -37.98 -13.74
N MET A 532 -24.02 -37.52 -13.03
CA MET A 532 -25.15 -36.76 -13.57
C MET A 532 -25.08 -35.30 -13.13
N SER A 533 -25.76 -34.44 -13.88
CA SER A 533 -25.78 -32.99 -13.66
C SER A 533 -27.19 -32.45 -13.46
N TRP A 534 -27.27 -31.26 -12.87
CA TRP A 534 -28.53 -30.53 -12.67
C TRP A 534 -29.21 -30.19 -13.99
N ASN A 535 -30.50 -30.48 -14.07
CA ASN A 535 -31.29 -30.38 -15.28
C ASN A 535 -32.67 -29.79 -14.96
N VAL A 536 -33.10 -28.79 -15.74
CA VAL A 536 -34.49 -28.33 -15.74
C VAL A 536 -35.36 -29.35 -16.46
N THR A 537 -36.35 -29.90 -15.77
CA THR A 537 -37.22 -30.97 -16.30
C THR A 537 -37.98 -30.51 -17.54
N GLY A 538 -37.94 -31.29 -18.62
CA GLY A 538 -38.63 -30.98 -19.88
C GLY A 538 -37.73 -30.41 -20.99
N GLY A 539 -36.44 -30.19 -20.72
CA GLY A 539 -35.45 -29.82 -21.74
C GLY A 539 -35.40 -28.33 -22.06
N THR A 540 -34.78 -27.96 -23.19
CA THR A 540 -34.51 -26.55 -23.55
C THR A 540 -35.76 -25.68 -23.65
N GLY A 541 -36.92 -26.25 -24.00
CA GLY A 541 -38.20 -25.52 -24.05
C GLY A 541 -38.86 -25.26 -22.69
N ALA A 542 -38.28 -25.71 -21.59
CA ALA A 542 -38.89 -25.63 -20.26
C ALA A 542 -38.63 -24.27 -19.60
N THR A 543 -39.47 -23.27 -19.90
CA THR A 543 -39.29 -21.87 -19.47
C THR A 543 -40.31 -21.39 -18.42
N GLY A 544 -41.15 -22.29 -17.89
CA GLY A 544 -42.15 -21.95 -16.88
C GLY A 544 -41.61 -21.88 -15.46
N ASN A 545 -42.14 -20.97 -14.65
CA ASN A 545 -42.04 -21.03 -13.19
C ASN A 545 -42.55 -22.38 -12.66
N GLN A 546 -42.00 -22.85 -11.53
CA GLN A 546 -42.34 -24.13 -10.91
C GLN A 546 -42.03 -25.35 -11.78
N THR A 547 -41.09 -25.21 -12.73
CA THR A 547 -40.56 -26.37 -13.46
C THR A 547 -39.50 -27.07 -12.61
N PRO A 548 -39.66 -28.36 -12.25
CA PRO A 548 -38.79 -28.99 -11.27
C PRO A 548 -37.36 -29.26 -11.75
N ILE A 549 -36.41 -29.32 -10.82
CA ILE A 549 -35.02 -29.70 -11.08
C ILE A 549 -34.79 -31.19 -10.79
N GLN A 550 -33.96 -31.82 -11.61
CA GLN A 550 -33.63 -33.25 -11.56
C GLN A 550 -32.17 -33.51 -11.97
N LEU A 551 -31.70 -34.74 -11.77
CA LEU A 551 -30.46 -35.26 -12.34
C LEU A 551 -30.66 -35.77 -13.76
N TRP A 552 -29.75 -35.43 -14.67
CA TRP A 552 -29.73 -35.96 -16.04
C TRP A 552 -28.31 -36.18 -16.56
N SER A 553 -28.19 -36.91 -17.67
CA SER A 553 -26.93 -37.01 -18.43
C SER A 553 -26.61 -35.65 -19.04
N TYR A 554 -25.42 -35.12 -18.78
CA TYR A 554 -24.97 -33.87 -19.37
C TYR A 554 -24.69 -34.04 -20.87
N GLY A 555 -25.49 -33.37 -21.71
CA GLY A 555 -25.31 -33.26 -23.16
C GLY A 555 -24.84 -31.87 -23.61
N GLY A 556 -24.78 -30.90 -22.70
CA GLY A 556 -24.41 -29.52 -23.01
C GLY A 556 -25.58 -28.65 -23.49
N ASN A 557 -26.82 -29.06 -23.22
CA ASN A 557 -28.00 -28.25 -23.54
C ASN A 557 -28.15 -27.09 -22.55
N SER A 558 -28.80 -26.00 -22.95
CA SER A 558 -28.98 -24.82 -22.08
C SER A 558 -29.81 -25.09 -20.82
N ASN A 559 -30.61 -26.16 -20.79
CA ASN A 559 -31.36 -26.60 -19.60
C ASN A 559 -30.52 -27.46 -18.62
N GLU A 560 -29.25 -27.70 -18.93
CA GLU A 560 -28.25 -28.41 -18.09
C GLU A 560 -27.12 -27.47 -17.64
N GLN A 561 -27.25 -26.17 -17.93
CA GLN A 561 -26.23 -25.15 -17.77
C GLN A 561 -26.75 -24.00 -16.91
N TRP A 562 -25.92 -23.56 -15.96
CA TRP A 562 -26.31 -22.64 -14.90
C TRP A 562 -25.33 -21.47 -14.81
N GLN A 563 -25.82 -20.23 -14.93
CA GLN A 563 -25.02 -19.05 -14.61
C GLN A 563 -24.87 -18.92 -13.10
N ALA A 564 -23.67 -18.67 -12.59
CA ALA A 564 -23.46 -18.32 -11.19
C ALA A 564 -23.17 -16.82 -11.08
N ILE A 565 -24.15 -16.05 -10.61
CA ILE A 565 -23.99 -14.61 -10.33
C ILE A 565 -23.64 -14.44 -8.85
N PHE A 566 -22.44 -13.94 -8.58
CA PHE A 566 -22.01 -13.58 -7.22
C PHE A 566 -22.89 -12.46 -6.66
N LEU A 567 -23.45 -12.66 -5.48
CA LEU A 567 -24.29 -11.68 -4.79
C LEU A 567 -23.54 -10.94 -3.69
N ARG A 568 -22.83 -11.70 -2.84
CA ARG A 568 -22.06 -11.21 -1.68
C ARG A 568 -21.23 -12.35 -1.10
N THR A 569 -20.32 -12.02 -0.20
CA THR A 569 -19.78 -13.00 0.77
C THR A 569 -20.62 -12.94 2.05
N ASP A 570 -20.85 -14.07 2.70
CA ASP A 570 -21.54 -14.14 3.99
C ASP A 570 -20.61 -13.90 5.20
N SER A 571 -21.18 -13.97 6.42
CA SER A 571 -20.48 -13.68 7.67
C SER A 571 -19.37 -14.68 8.03
N ASP A 572 -19.34 -15.83 7.35
CA ASP A 572 -18.37 -16.90 7.57
C ASP A 572 -17.37 -17.02 6.39
N GLY A 573 -17.33 -16.00 5.53
CA GLY A 573 -16.38 -15.89 4.42
C GLY A 573 -16.75 -16.68 3.17
N ASN A 574 -17.94 -17.30 3.11
CA ASN A 574 -18.36 -18.10 1.96
C ASN A 574 -19.09 -17.24 0.91
N ASN A 575 -18.93 -17.59 -0.36
CA ASN A 575 -19.51 -16.82 -1.46
C ASN A 575 -20.95 -17.26 -1.74
N VAL A 576 -21.86 -16.29 -1.74
CA VAL A 576 -23.30 -16.45 -1.99
C VAL A 576 -23.58 -16.14 -3.46
N PHE A 577 -24.25 -17.06 -4.14
CA PHE A 577 -24.59 -16.97 -5.55
C PHE A 577 -26.09 -17.06 -5.81
N LYS A 578 -26.48 -16.53 -6.96
CA LYS A 578 -27.75 -16.75 -7.64
C LYS A 578 -27.48 -17.66 -8.83
N LEU A 579 -28.17 -18.79 -8.90
CA LEU A 579 -27.97 -19.82 -9.94
C LEU A 579 -29.11 -19.72 -10.97
N ILE A 580 -28.78 -19.41 -12.22
CA ILE A 580 -29.74 -19.06 -13.28
C ILE A 580 -29.66 -20.07 -14.43
N ALA A 581 -30.75 -20.78 -14.72
CA ALA A 581 -30.82 -21.76 -15.80
C ALA A 581 -30.72 -21.07 -17.18
N GLN A 582 -29.78 -21.51 -18.03
CA GLN A 582 -29.50 -20.83 -19.31
C GLN A 582 -30.63 -20.94 -20.34
N ASN A 583 -31.52 -21.92 -20.23
CA ASN A 583 -32.64 -22.07 -21.16
C ASN A 583 -33.82 -21.13 -20.87
N SER A 584 -33.95 -20.61 -19.65
CA SER A 584 -35.13 -19.89 -19.18
C SER A 584 -34.82 -18.50 -18.60
N GLY A 585 -33.59 -18.26 -18.14
CA GLY A 585 -33.26 -17.06 -17.37
C GLY A 585 -33.87 -17.05 -15.96
N LEU A 586 -34.46 -18.17 -15.52
CA LEU A 586 -35.08 -18.33 -14.21
C LEU A 586 -34.08 -18.85 -13.18
N CYS A 587 -34.34 -18.53 -11.92
CA CYS A 587 -33.48 -18.86 -10.79
C CYS A 587 -33.83 -20.23 -10.23
N LEU A 588 -32.83 -20.97 -9.73
CA LEU A 588 -33.07 -22.05 -8.78
C LEU A 588 -33.84 -21.48 -7.57
N ASP A 589 -34.93 -22.14 -7.17
CA ASP A 589 -35.85 -21.68 -6.14
C ASP A 589 -36.22 -22.83 -5.19
N VAL A 590 -36.36 -22.49 -3.90
CA VAL A 590 -37.01 -23.35 -2.91
C VAL A 590 -38.50 -23.00 -2.89
N PRO A 591 -39.40 -23.89 -3.36
CA PRO A 591 -40.79 -23.52 -3.64
C PRO A 591 -41.49 -22.90 -2.43
N GLY A 592 -41.88 -21.63 -2.57
CA GLY A 592 -42.58 -20.88 -1.53
C GLY A 592 -41.74 -20.56 -0.28
N ALA A 593 -40.40 -20.60 -0.37
CA ALA A 593 -39.47 -20.40 0.75
C ALA A 593 -39.70 -21.35 1.94
N SER A 594 -40.23 -22.55 1.66
CA SER A 594 -40.49 -23.59 2.65
C SER A 594 -39.19 -24.16 3.22
N ASN A 595 -39.19 -24.57 4.49
CA ASN A 595 -38.07 -25.21 5.18
C ASN A 595 -38.28 -26.73 5.39
N ALA A 596 -39.18 -27.34 4.61
CA ALA A 596 -39.47 -28.76 4.70
C ALA A 596 -38.43 -29.60 3.94
N ASN A 597 -37.79 -30.54 4.65
CA ASN A 597 -36.96 -31.59 4.05
C ASN A 597 -37.75 -32.42 3.03
N GLY A 598 -37.12 -32.77 1.91
CA GLY A 598 -37.70 -33.56 0.83
C GLY A 598 -38.52 -32.77 -0.18
N LEU A 599 -38.59 -31.44 -0.06
CA LEU A 599 -39.26 -30.57 -1.02
C LEU A 599 -38.41 -30.43 -2.30
N GLN A 600 -38.96 -30.88 -3.43
CA GLN A 600 -38.31 -30.76 -4.74
C GLN A 600 -38.04 -29.30 -5.10
N LEU A 601 -36.81 -29.01 -5.53
CA LEU A 601 -36.42 -27.69 -6.03
C LEU A 601 -36.99 -27.45 -7.42
N ASP A 602 -37.27 -26.19 -7.75
CA ASP A 602 -37.76 -25.80 -9.07
C ASP A 602 -36.98 -24.58 -9.62
N GLN A 603 -37.35 -24.15 -10.83
CA GLN A 603 -36.97 -22.82 -11.33
C GLN A 603 -38.13 -21.84 -11.14
N PHE A 604 -37.82 -20.62 -10.71
CA PHE A 604 -38.81 -19.55 -10.54
C PHE A 604 -38.26 -18.18 -11.00
N SER A 605 -39.19 -17.25 -11.26
CA SER A 605 -38.89 -15.86 -11.60
C SER A 605 -38.00 -15.24 -10.52
N CYS A 606 -36.84 -14.75 -10.95
CA CYS A 606 -35.81 -14.24 -10.05
C CYS A 606 -36.32 -13.02 -9.25
N ASN A 607 -36.68 -13.23 -7.99
CA ASN A 607 -37.38 -12.28 -7.12
C ASN A 607 -36.50 -11.67 -6.02
N GLY A 608 -35.25 -12.14 -5.87
CA GLY A 608 -34.28 -11.60 -4.91
C GLY A 608 -34.48 -12.03 -3.45
N SER A 609 -35.40 -12.96 -3.18
CA SER A 609 -35.55 -13.57 -1.85
C SER A 609 -34.39 -14.51 -1.52
N ASN A 610 -34.20 -14.77 -0.21
CA ASN A 610 -33.19 -15.73 0.25
C ASN A 610 -33.44 -17.17 -0.23
N ALA A 611 -34.67 -17.51 -0.63
CA ALA A 611 -35.02 -18.81 -1.22
C ALA A 611 -34.35 -19.07 -2.58
N GLN A 612 -33.82 -18.02 -3.24
CA GLN A 612 -33.09 -18.08 -4.51
C GLN A 612 -31.59 -17.74 -4.38
N ALA A 613 -31.11 -17.58 -3.15
CA ALA A 613 -29.71 -17.30 -2.85
C ALA A 613 -29.09 -18.54 -2.19
N PHE A 614 -27.94 -18.97 -2.70
CA PHE A 614 -27.26 -20.19 -2.24
C PHE A 614 -25.80 -19.91 -1.92
N THR A 615 -25.38 -20.24 -0.70
CA THR A 615 -23.97 -20.24 -0.30
C THR A 615 -23.30 -21.50 -0.87
N LEU A 616 -22.18 -21.32 -1.57
CA LEU A 616 -21.31 -22.43 -1.95
C LEU A 616 -20.29 -22.68 -0.82
N VAL A 617 -20.64 -23.58 0.12
CA VAL A 617 -19.76 -23.94 1.24
C VAL A 617 -18.78 -25.02 0.76
N PRO A 618 -17.45 -24.75 0.73
CA PRO A 618 -16.48 -25.75 0.31
C PRO A 618 -16.49 -26.96 1.24
N VAL A 619 -16.58 -28.16 0.67
CA VAL A 619 -16.39 -29.41 1.39
C VAL A 619 -14.90 -29.59 1.64
N THR A 620 -14.45 -29.14 2.80
CA THR A 620 -13.22 -29.68 3.39
C THR A 620 -13.49 -31.13 3.81
N PRO A 621 -12.56 -32.08 3.56
CA PRO A 621 -12.67 -33.43 4.12
C PRO A 621 -12.73 -33.31 5.66
N SER A 622 -13.87 -33.66 6.25
CA SER A 622 -14.17 -33.22 7.62
C SER A 622 -13.50 -34.09 8.69
N LEU A 623 -12.91 -33.46 9.69
CA LEU A 623 -12.59 -34.06 10.99
C LEU A 623 -13.24 -33.27 12.14
N GLY A 624 -14.47 -33.65 12.52
CA GLY A 624 -15.09 -33.30 13.82
C GLY A 624 -15.65 -31.87 13.99
N ASN A 625 -16.85 -31.76 14.56
CA ASN A 625 -17.69 -30.54 14.69
C ASN A 625 -18.25 -30.43 16.14
N PRO A 626 -18.90 -29.36 16.65
CA PRO A 626 -19.08 -27.94 16.25
C PRO A 626 -18.51 -26.94 17.32
N VAL A 627 -18.74 -25.60 17.40
CA VAL A 627 -19.76 -24.63 16.92
C VAL A 627 -19.11 -23.26 16.55
N ALA A 628 -19.88 -22.35 15.94
CA ALA A 628 -19.55 -21.04 15.35
C ALA A 628 -19.80 -19.82 16.30
N PRO A 629 -19.62 -18.51 15.92
CA PRO A 629 -19.49 -17.99 14.54
C PRO A 629 -18.60 -16.74 14.24
N THR A 630 -18.55 -16.41 12.94
CA THR A 630 -18.21 -15.13 12.27
C THR A 630 -16.75 -14.66 12.16
N ALA A 631 -16.24 -14.59 10.93
CA ALA A 631 -15.16 -13.71 10.49
C ALA A 631 -15.11 -13.54 8.95
N ALA A 632 -14.68 -12.36 8.52
CA ALA A 632 -14.63 -11.81 7.17
C ALA A 632 -14.03 -12.69 6.04
N ALA A 633 -14.36 -12.33 4.79
CA ALA A 633 -13.73 -12.83 3.57
C ALA A 633 -12.18 -12.70 3.65
N PRO A 634 -11.41 -13.78 3.42
CA PRO A 634 -9.96 -13.76 3.55
C PRO A 634 -9.26 -13.10 2.34
N PRO A 635 -8.01 -12.63 2.50
CA PRO A 635 -7.19 -12.16 1.39
C PRO A 635 -6.92 -13.26 0.35
N PRO A 636 -6.45 -12.90 -0.87
CA PRO A 636 -6.06 -13.89 -1.89
C PRO A 636 -5.11 -14.92 -1.30
N ALA A 637 -5.39 -16.20 -1.57
CA ALA A 637 -4.56 -17.31 -1.11
C ALA A 637 -3.10 -17.07 -1.57
N PRO A 638 -2.13 -17.00 -0.64
CA PRO A 638 -0.75 -16.71 -1.01
C PRO A 638 -0.19 -17.83 -1.89
N THR A 639 0.51 -17.44 -2.94
CA THR A 639 1.22 -18.35 -3.85
C THR A 639 2.68 -18.50 -3.41
N PRO A 640 3.30 -19.68 -3.56
CA PRO A 640 4.75 -19.84 -3.40
C PRO A 640 5.54 -18.83 -4.25
N ASP A 641 6.55 -18.18 -3.67
CA ASP A 641 7.45 -17.27 -4.37
C ASP A 641 8.40 -18.09 -5.26
N PRO A 642 8.38 -17.89 -6.59
CA PRO A 642 9.24 -18.64 -7.51
C PRO A 642 10.75 -18.40 -7.30
N ASN A 643 11.14 -17.32 -6.61
CA ASN A 643 12.54 -16.96 -6.38
C ASN A 643 13.06 -17.46 -5.02
N ALA A 644 12.17 -17.97 -4.16
CA ALA A 644 12.52 -18.54 -2.88
C ALA A 644 12.92 -20.01 -3.02
N TRP A 645 13.90 -20.41 -2.19
CA TRP A 645 14.10 -21.81 -1.85
C TRP A 645 13.27 -22.11 -0.60
N TYR A 646 12.78 -23.34 -0.47
CA TYR A 646 11.92 -23.76 0.63
C TYR A 646 12.41 -25.05 1.26
N ASN A 647 12.48 -25.08 2.58
CA ASN A 647 12.33 -26.33 3.31
C ASN A 647 10.82 -26.67 3.30
N VAL A 648 10.44 -27.79 2.68
CA VAL A 648 9.06 -28.25 2.62
C VAL A 648 8.81 -29.19 3.80
N VAL A 649 8.01 -28.78 4.78
CA VAL A 649 7.88 -29.46 6.07
C VAL A 649 6.50 -30.11 6.21
N ASN A 650 6.44 -31.41 6.47
CA ASN A 650 5.17 -32.10 6.68
C ASN A 650 4.53 -31.71 8.02
N VAL A 651 3.22 -31.41 8.00
CA VAL A 651 2.48 -30.92 9.19
C VAL A 651 2.27 -32.01 10.24
N ASN A 652 2.20 -33.28 9.86
CA ASN A 652 2.02 -34.39 10.81
C ASN A 652 3.31 -34.77 11.53
N SER A 653 4.42 -34.89 10.79
CA SER A 653 5.69 -35.38 11.33
C SER A 653 6.65 -34.26 11.77
N GLY A 654 6.50 -33.03 11.25
CA GLY A 654 7.47 -31.96 11.42
C GLY A 654 8.80 -32.18 10.67
N LEU A 655 8.85 -33.19 9.80
CA LEU A 655 10.04 -33.56 9.04
C LEU A 655 10.05 -32.84 7.67
N CYS A 656 11.24 -32.56 7.17
CA CYS A 656 11.46 -31.93 5.88
C CYS A 656 11.47 -32.98 4.76
N VAL A 657 10.93 -32.63 3.59
CA VAL A 657 11.14 -33.42 2.37
C VAL A 657 12.62 -33.35 1.97
N ASP A 658 13.24 -34.52 1.79
CA ASP A 658 14.67 -34.76 1.65
C ASP A 658 14.95 -35.51 0.34
N ASP A 659 16.05 -35.16 -0.32
CA ASP A 659 16.67 -35.99 -1.36
C ASP A 659 17.65 -36.96 -0.71
N LEU A 660 17.22 -38.22 -0.63
CA LEU A 660 17.78 -39.27 0.21
C LEU A 660 19.28 -39.46 -0.01
N ASN A 661 20.07 -39.13 1.02
CA ASN A 661 21.54 -39.21 1.01
C ASN A 661 22.22 -38.34 -0.07
N PHE A 662 21.64 -37.19 -0.43
CA PHE A 662 22.21 -36.28 -1.43
C PHE A 662 22.34 -36.98 -2.80
N GLY A 663 21.21 -37.43 -3.34
CA GLY A 663 21.11 -38.19 -4.58
C GLY A 663 21.55 -37.39 -5.80
N THR A 664 22.36 -38.01 -6.66
CA THR A 664 22.82 -37.40 -7.93
C THR A 664 22.39 -38.20 -9.18
N ALA A 665 21.67 -39.31 -8.99
CA ALA A 665 21.20 -40.19 -10.05
C ALA A 665 19.71 -39.95 -10.37
N LEU A 666 19.32 -40.19 -11.63
CA LEU A 666 17.91 -40.27 -12.00
C LEU A 666 17.24 -41.43 -11.25
N GLY A 667 16.13 -41.15 -10.59
CA GLY A 667 15.46 -42.08 -9.67
C GLY A 667 15.99 -42.06 -8.24
N SER A 668 16.72 -41.02 -7.83
CA SER A 668 17.04 -40.79 -6.42
C SER A 668 15.74 -40.60 -5.62
N VAL A 669 15.68 -41.15 -4.41
CA VAL A 669 14.45 -41.21 -3.60
C VAL A 669 14.16 -39.85 -2.97
N VAL A 670 12.89 -39.46 -2.97
CA VAL A 670 12.39 -38.31 -2.19
C VAL A 670 11.69 -38.85 -0.93
N ASP A 671 12.30 -38.64 0.23
CA ASP A 671 11.81 -39.09 1.53
C ASP A 671 11.58 -37.94 2.51
N GLN A 672 11.24 -38.25 3.76
CA GLN A 672 11.23 -37.26 4.84
C GLN A 672 12.38 -37.52 5.82
N TRP A 673 13.04 -36.44 6.23
CA TRP A 673 14.11 -36.47 7.22
C TRP A 673 14.00 -35.31 8.21
N SER A 674 14.66 -35.42 9.35
CA SER A 674 14.72 -34.34 10.33
C SER A 674 15.27 -33.07 9.67
N CYS A 675 14.57 -31.94 9.83
CA CYS A 675 14.90 -30.71 9.12
C CYS A 675 16.35 -30.27 9.39
N GLY A 676 17.17 -30.50 8.37
CA GLY A 676 18.58 -30.22 8.29
C GLY A 676 18.78 -28.74 8.02
N ASN A 677 19.55 -28.13 8.89
CA ASN A 677 19.79 -26.71 8.80
C ASN A 677 20.76 -26.36 7.65
N GLY A 678 20.26 -25.59 6.67
CA GLY A 678 21.04 -25.14 5.51
C GLY A 678 21.35 -26.25 4.49
N GLN A 679 20.78 -27.44 4.63
CA GLN A 679 21.08 -28.59 3.78
C GLN A 679 20.40 -28.48 2.41
N ALA A 680 21.19 -28.43 1.34
CA ALA A 680 20.68 -28.19 -0.02
C ALA A 680 19.81 -29.34 -0.58
N ASN A 681 19.95 -30.56 -0.08
CA ASN A 681 19.11 -31.71 -0.46
C ASN A 681 17.69 -31.64 0.14
N GLN A 682 17.45 -30.76 1.10
CA GLN A 682 16.11 -30.49 1.68
C GLN A 682 15.48 -29.18 1.17
N GLN A 683 16.11 -28.55 0.17
CA GLN A 683 15.73 -27.22 -0.29
C GLN A 683 15.20 -27.26 -1.71
N TRP A 684 13.98 -26.74 -1.87
CA TRP A 684 13.16 -26.92 -3.04
C TRP A 684 12.70 -25.57 -3.60
N GLN A 685 12.82 -25.35 -4.90
CA GLN A 685 12.28 -24.17 -5.58
C GLN A 685 11.02 -24.56 -6.35
N LEU A 686 9.92 -23.85 -6.11
CA LEU A 686 8.64 -24.08 -6.77
C LEU A 686 8.50 -23.09 -7.94
N THR A 687 8.89 -23.52 -9.14
CA THR A 687 8.86 -22.69 -10.35
C THR A 687 7.53 -22.87 -11.11
N PRO A 688 6.70 -21.82 -11.31
CA PRO A 688 5.42 -21.90 -12.01
C PRO A 688 5.54 -22.45 -13.42
N THR A 689 4.69 -23.43 -13.75
CA THR A 689 4.55 -23.99 -15.10
C THR A 689 3.29 -23.49 -15.82
N GLY A 690 2.36 -22.87 -15.08
CA GLY A 690 1.09 -22.33 -15.55
C GLY A 690 -0.11 -22.87 -14.77
N ASN A 691 -1.25 -22.18 -14.83
CA ASN A 691 -2.53 -22.63 -14.23
C ASN A 691 -2.48 -23.02 -12.73
N GLY A 692 -1.56 -22.43 -11.95
CA GLY A 692 -1.37 -22.77 -10.53
C GLY A 692 -0.53 -24.04 -10.26
N SER A 693 0.13 -24.57 -11.29
CA SER A 693 1.07 -25.70 -11.21
C SER A 693 2.52 -25.25 -11.18
N TYR A 694 3.37 -26.10 -10.59
CA TYR A 694 4.77 -25.82 -10.28
C TYR A 694 5.66 -27.03 -10.61
N GLN A 695 6.84 -26.76 -11.14
CA GLN A 695 8.00 -27.64 -11.12
C GLN A 695 8.67 -27.49 -9.76
N VAL A 696 8.83 -28.59 -9.01
CA VAL A 696 9.52 -28.57 -7.71
C VAL A 696 10.96 -29.06 -7.91
N SER A 697 11.93 -28.15 -7.86
CA SER A 697 13.34 -28.40 -8.22
C SER A 697 14.23 -28.51 -6.99
N SER A 698 15.18 -29.46 -6.98
CA SER A 698 16.19 -29.58 -5.91
C SER A 698 17.23 -28.45 -6.01
N ARG A 699 17.70 -27.95 -4.86
CA ARG A 699 18.83 -27.01 -4.78
C ARG A 699 20.18 -27.72 -4.93
N PHE A 700 20.23 -29.01 -4.61
CA PHE A 700 21.45 -29.80 -4.61
C PHE A 700 21.80 -30.36 -5.99
N VAL A 701 20.79 -30.82 -6.75
CA VAL A 701 20.96 -31.42 -8.07
C VAL A 701 19.93 -30.87 -9.05
N ALA A 702 20.28 -30.73 -10.34
CA ALA A 702 19.41 -30.20 -11.38
C ALA A 702 18.32 -31.21 -11.83
N MET A 703 17.47 -31.61 -10.88
CA MET A 703 16.35 -32.55 -11.04
C MET A 703 15.11 -32.03 -10.29
N SER A 704 13.96 -32.60 -10.59
CA SER A 704 12.68 -32.22 -10.01
C SER A 704 11.89 -33.43 -9.50
N TRP A 705 10.91 -33.19 -8.64
CA TRP A 705 9.99 -34.22 -8.15
C TRP A 705 9.18 -34.84 -9.28
N ASP A 706 9.21 -36.16 -9.36
CA ASP A 706 8.58 -37.01 -10.36
C ASP A 706 7.74 -38.10 -9.68
N VAL A 707 6.50 -38.28 -10.16
CA VAL A 707 5.69 -39.44 -9.81
C VAL A 707 6.21 -40.65 -10.60
N THR A 708 6.78 -41.63 -9.87
CA THR A 708 7.49 -42.78 -10.45
C THR A 708 6.62 -43.53 -11.46
N GLY A 709 7.12 -43.69 -12.69
CA GLY A 709 6.43 -44.40 -13.76
C GLY A 709 5.77 -43.51 -14.83
N GLY A 710 5.85 -42.18 -14.69
CA GLY A 710 5.47 -41.24 -15.74
C GLY A 710 3.99 -40.86 -15.75
N THR A 711 3.53 -40.20 -16.82
CA THR A 711 2.18 -39.62 -16.92
C THR A 711 1.03 -40.62 -16.70
N GLY A 712 1.25 -41.92 -16.94
CA GLY A 712 0.25 -42.97 -16.70
C GLY A 712 0.14 -43.45 -15.25
N ALA A 713 0.99 -42.97 -14.34
CA ALA A 713 1.06 -43.44 -12.96
C ALA A 713 0.03 -42.70 -12.08
N THR A 714 -1.22 -43.21 -12.06
CA THR A 714 -2.38 -42.59 -11.39
C THR A 714 -2.86 -43.34 -10.14
N GLY A 715 -2.10 -44.33 -9.66
CA GLY A 715 -2.45 -45.12 -8.48
C GLY A 715 -1.98 -44.49 -7.17
N ASN A 716 -2.78 -44.68 -6.11
CA ASN A 716 -2.32 -44.48 -4.73
C ASN A 716 -1.05 -45.30 -4.45
N GLN A 717 -0.20 -44.82 -3.56
CA GLN A 717 1.07 -45.46 -3.18
C GLN A 717 2.09 -45.57 -4.32
N THR A 718 2.01 -44.65 -5.30
CA THR A 718 3.08 -44.50 -6.30
C THR A 718 4.18 -43.60 -5.72
N PRO A 719 5.43 -44.07 -5.55
CA PRO A 719 6.47 -43.30 -4.87
C PRO A 719 6.93 -42.06 -5.63
N ILE A 720 7.45 -41.07 -4.89
CA ILE A 720 8.07 -39.86 -5.45
C ILE A 720 9.59 -40.05 -5.55
N GLN A 721 10.17 -39.57 -6.64
CA GLN A 721 11.60 -39.64 -6.95
C GLN A 721 12.10 -38.35 -7.60
N LEU A 722 13.42 -38.21 -7.76
CA LEU A 722 14.05 -37.16 -8.56
C LEU A 722 14.27 -37.61 -10.00
N TRP A 723 13.83 -36.78 -10.95
CA TRP A 723 14.04 -37.02 -12.38
C TRP A 723 14.42 -35.75 -13.15
N SER A 724 14.94 -35.93 -14.38
CA SER A 724 15.21 -34.83 -15.30
C SER A 724 13.89 -34.23 -15.79
N TYR A 725 13.65 -32.96 -15.47
CA TYR A 725 12.42 -32.27 -15.86
C TYR A 725 12.27 -32.16 -17.38
N GLY A 726 11.19 -32.71 -17.92
CA GLY A 726 10.78 -32.65 -19.32
C GLY A 726 9.44 -31.92 -19.54
N GLY A 727 8.83 -31.36 -18.49
CA GLY A 727 7.55 -30.66 -18.54
C GLY A 727 6.32 -31.57 -18.58
N ARG A 728 6.44 -32.83 -18.19
CA ARG A 728 5.32 -33.79 -18.22
C ARG A 728 4.39 -33.60 -17.02
N SER A 729 3.14 -34.05 -17.10
CA SER A 729 2.17 -33.88 -16.01
C SER A 729 2.52 -34.63 -14.72
N ASN A 730 3.35 -35.67 -14.77
CA ASN A 730 3.90 -36.37 -13.59
C ASN A 730 5.08 -35.63 -12.92
N GLU A 731 5.55 -34.54 -13.52
CA GLU A 731 6.67 -33.70 -13.05
C GLU A 731 6.16 -32.31 -12.59
N GLN A 732 4.84 -32.13 -12.50
CA GLN A 732 4.17 -30.87 -12.19
C GLN A 732 3.17 -31.03 -11.04
N TRP A 733 3.15 -30.05 -10.14
CA TRP A 733 2.43 -30.09 -8.87
C TRP A 733 1.60 -28.83 -8.66
N GLN A 734 0.30 -28.97 -8.38
CA GLN A 734 -0.54 -27.85 -7.97
C GLN A 734 -0.35 -27.56 -6.49
N ALA A 735 -0.06 -26.30 -6.13
CA ALA A 735 0.01 -25.88 -4.73
C ALA A 735 -1.35 -25.31 -4.31
N VAL A 736 -2.09 -26.04 -3.49
CA VAL A 736 -3.40 -25.62 -2.96
C VAL A 736 -3.22 -25.15 -1.53
N TYR A 737 -3.30 -23.83 -1.32
CA TYR A 737 -3.20 -23.21 0.00
C TYR A 737 -4.32 -23.69 0.93
N LEU A 738 -3.95 -24.02 2.17
CA LEU A 738 -4.86 -24.45 3.23
C LEU A 738 -5.05 -23.36 4.30
N ARG A 739 -3.93 -22.83 4.82
CA ARG A 739 -3.87 -21.86 5.92
C ARG A 739 -2.45 -21.31 6.08
N THR A 740 -2.30 -20.26 6.87
CA THR A 740 -1.02 -19.84 7.45
C THR A 740 -0.85 -20.48 8.84
N ASP A 741 0.37 -20.88 9.20
CA ASP A 741 0.70 -21.41 10.52
C ASP A 741 0.92 -20.30 11.57
N GLY A 742 1.10 -20.69 12.84
CA GLY A 742 1.31 -19.74 13.94
C GLY A 742 2.60 -18.93 13.87
N ASN A 743 3.49 -19.23 12.92
CA ASN A 743 4.76 -18.53 12.68
C ASN A 743 4.71 -17.66 11.40
N GLY A 744 3.57 -17.59 10.71
CA GLY A 744 3.40 -16.83 9.47
C GLY A 744 3.78 -17.57 8.18
N ASN A 745 4.10 -18.87 8.24
CA ASN A 745 4.41 -19.65 7.03
C ASN A 745 3.14 -20.23 6.41
N ASN A 746 3.14 -20.42 5.09
CA ASN A 746 1.96 -20.90 4.37
C ASN A 746 1.97 -22.43 4.21
N VAL A 747 0.81 -23.05 4.46
CA VAL A 747 0.59 -24.50 4.44
C VAL A 747 -0.23 -24.88 3.22
N TYR A 748 0.18 -25.92 2.49
CA TYR A 748 -0.41 -26.34 1.22
C TYR A 748 -0.65 -27.86 1.16
N ASN A 749 -1.63 -28.28 0.36
CA ASN A 749 -1.58 -29.59 -0.31
C ASN A 749 -0.80 -29.43 -1.62
N LEU A 750 0.02 -30.43 -1.98
CA LEU A 750 0.73 -30.50 -3.25
C LEU A 750 0.14 -31.63 -4.09
N ILE A 751 -0.48 -31.32 -5.22
CA ILE A 751 -1.30 -32.26 -6.02
C ILE A 751 -0.64 -32.55 -7.37
N ALA A 752 -0.32 -33.82 -7.66
CA ALA A 752 0.32 -34.20 -8.91
C ALA A 752 -0.61 -34.03 -10.11
N GLN A 753 -0.16 -33.33 -11.16
CA GLN A 753 -1.00 -32.95 -12.31
C GLN A 753 -1.41 -34.12 -13.22
N ASN A 754 -0.73 -35.26 -13.16
CA ASN A 754 -1.12 -36.45 -13.93
C ASN A 754 -2.22 -37.28 -13.29
N SER A 755 -2.41 -37.19 -11.97
CA SER A 755 -3.26 -38.09 -11.20
C SER A 755 -4.36 -37.40 -10.40
N GLY A 756 -4.18 -36.11 -10.04
CA GLY A 756 -5.04 -35.41 -9.08
C GLY A 756 -4.87 -35.90 -7.64
N LEU A 757 -3.83 -36.69 -7.36
CA LEU A 757 -3.53 -37.23 -6.03
C LEU A 757 -2.57 -36.30 -5.27
N CYS A 758 -2.70 -36.29 -3.95
CA CYS A 758 -1.90 -35.46 -3.06
C CYS A 758 -0.57 -36.16 -2.75
N LEU A 759 0.50 -35.37 -2.60
CA LEU A 759 1.72 -35.79 -1.92
C LEU A 759 1.36 -36.28 -0.51
N ASP A 760 1.83 -37.47 -0.13
CA ASP A 760 1.48 -38.15 1.12
C ASP A 760 2.72 -38.71 1.80
N VAL A 761 2.73 -38.63 3.14
CA VAL A 761 3.68 -39.38 3.98
C VAL A 761 3.03 -40.72 4.35
N PRO A 762 3.48 -41.85 3.78
CA PRO A 762 2.71 -43.10 3.81
C PRO A 762 2.35 -43.54 5.23
N GLY A 763 1.04 -43.72 5.45
CA GLY A 763 0.50 -44.15 6.74
C GLY A 763 0.68 -43.12 7.88
N ALA A 764 0.90 -41.83 7.55
CA ALA A 764 1.20 -40.77 8.51
C ALA A 764 2.42 -41.07 9.40
N SER A 765 3.43 -41.73 8.83
CA SER A 765 4.68 -42.08 9.51
C SER A 765 5.44 -40.85 10.00
N ASN A 766 6.05 -40.96 11.19
CA ASN A 766 6.93 -39.94 11.77
C ASN A 766 8.41 -40.38 11.76
N ALA A 767 8.76 -41.37 10.93
CA ALA A 767 10.13 -41.86 10.81
C ALA A 767 10.90 -41.11 9.71
N ASN A 768 12.15 -40.74 10.02
CA ASN A 768 13.18 -40.41 9.03
C ASN A 768 13.38 -41.60 8.07
N GLY A 769 13.64 -41.36 6.79
CA GLY A 769 13.84 -42.42 5.80
C GLY A 769 12.54 -42.92 5.14
N GLN A 770 11.39 -42.35 5.49
CA GLN A 770 10.12 -42.71 4.88
C GLN A 770 9.97 -42.01 3.52
N GLN A 771 10.12 -42.77 2.43
CA GLN A 771 9.83 -42.28 1.07
C GLN A 771 8.39 -41.75 0.98
N LEU A 772 8.19 -40.61 0.32
CA LEU A 772 6.87 -40.04 0.05
C LEU A 772 6.23 -40.72 -1.16
N ASP A 773 4.90 -40.76 -1.18
CA ASP A 773 4.13 -41.24 -2.32
C ASP A 773 3.03 -40.25 -2.73
N GLN A 774 2.26 -40.57 -3.77
CA GLN A 774 0.97 -39.94 -4.02
C GLN A 774 -0.17 -40.79 -3.47
N PHE A 775 -1.14 -40.16 -2.81
CA PHE A 775 -2.34 -40.80 -2.29
C PHE A 775 -3.59 -39.96 -2.52
N SER A 776 -4.76 -40.60 -2.47
CA SER A 776 -6.06 -39.93 -2.55
C SER A 776 -6.15 -38.83 -1.50
N CYS A 777 -6.43 -37.60 -1.94
CA CYS A 777 -6.51 -36.43 -1.06
C CYS A 777 -7.57 -36.66 0.03
N ASN A 778 -7.11 -36.89 1.26
CA ASN A 778 -7.91 -37.34 2.41
C ASN A 778 -7.99 -36.28 3.53
N GLY A 779 -7.28 -35.16 3.39
CA GLY A 779 -7.31 -34.04 4.33
C GLY A 779 -6.55 -34.25 5.64
N THR A 780 -5.79 -35.35 5.78
CA THR A 780 -4.95 -35.57 6.96
C THR A 780 -3.70 -34.69 6.92
N ASN A 781 -3.12 -34.40 8.09
CA ASN A 781 -1.86 -33.65 8.19
C ASN A 781 -0.67 -34.35 7.51
N ALA A 782 -0.79 -35.64 7.14
CA ALA A 782 0.22 -36.36 6.36
C ALA A 782 0.32 -35.86 4.90
N GLN A 783 -0.69 -35.12 4.42
CA GLN A 783 -0.74 -34.54 3.07
C GLN A 783 -0.60 -33.01 3.05
N ALA A 784 -0.50 -32.39 4.22
CA ALA A 784 -0.34 -30.94 4.37
C ALA A 784 1.13 -30.61 4.63
N PHE A 785 1.67 -29.63 3.91
CA PHE A 785 3.08 -29.23 3.98
C PHE A 785 3.24 -27.72 4.14
N THR A 786 3.99 -27.29 5.14
CA THR A 786 4.41 -25.91 5.36
C THR A 786 5.61 -25.58 4.46
N LEU A 787 5.53 -24.49 3.69
CA LEU A 787 6.67 -23.95 2.95
C LEU A 787 7.42 -22.93 3.81
N VAL A 788 8.58 -23.32 4.33
CA VAL A 788 9.46 -22.46 5.13
C VAL A 788 10.54 -21.86 4.24
N GLN A 789 10.49 -20.55 4.00
CA GLN A 789 11.39 -19.86 3.08
C GLN A 789 12.83 -19.81 3.59
N VAL A 790 13.79 -20.11 2.70
CA VAL A 790 15.23 -19.97 2.93
C VAL A 790 15.86 -19.16 1.79
N ASN A 791 16.56 -18.07 2.14
CA ASN A 791 17.01 -17.08 1.16
C ASN A 791 18.20 -17.56 0.26
N PRO A 792 18.40 -16.96 -0.93
CA PRO A 792 19.15 -17.57 -2.02
C PRO A 792 20.70 -17.44 -1.94
N ALA A 793 21.36 -18.32 -2.69
CA ALA A 793 22.79 -18.22 -3.00
C ALA A 793 23.08 -17.04 -3.95
N PRO A 794 24.33 -16.50 -3.99
CA PRO A 794 24.67 -15.39 -4.88
C PRO A 794 24.88 -15.83 -6.35
N GLY A 795 24.39 -15.06 -7.34
CA GLY A 795 24.68 -15.35 -8.75
C GLY A 795 23.82 -14.63 -9.82
N ASN A 796 24.07 -13.33 -10.02
CA ASN A 796 23.76 -12.42 -11.15
C ASN A 796 22.72 -12.80 -12.27
N PRO A 797 21.75 -11.92 -12.62
CA PRO A 797 20.76 -12.16 -13.69
C PRO A 797 21.13 -11.56 -15.06
N VAL A 798 20.40 -11.97 -16.10
CA VAL A 798 20.16 -11.17 -17.33
C VAL A 798 18.65 -11.14 -17.61
N ALA A 799 18.08 -9.94 -17.69
CA ALA A 799 16.63 -9.69 -17.82
C ALA A 799 16.19 -9.51 -19.30
N PRO A 800 14.88 -9.39 -19.60
CA PRO A 800 14.17 -8.10 -19.44
C PRO A 800 12.69 -8.21 -18.97
N THR A 801 11.99 -7.21 -18.38
CA THR A 801 12.34 -5.98 -17.62
C THR A 801 11.03 -5.39 -17.04
N ALA A 802 10.95 -5.14 -15.72
CA ALA A 802 10.02 -4.22 -15.03
C ALA A 802 10.62 -3.89 -13.63
N PRO A 803 10.27 -2.75 -12.98
CA PRO A 803 11.21 -2.04 -12.09
C PRO A 803 11.49 -2.71 -10.73
N ALA A 804 12.74 -2.57 -10.28
CA ALA A 804 13.28 -3.25 -9.10
C ALA A 804 13.02 -2.52 -7.77
N PRO A 805 12.91 -3.25 -6.64
CA PRO A 805 13.05 -2.67 -5.30
C PRO A 805 14.47 -2.13 -5.05
N PRO A 806 14.67 -1.20 -4.10
CA PRO A 806 16.00 -0.67 -3.78
C PRO A 806 16.94 -1.79 -3.30
N PRO A 807 18.25 -1.71 -3.62
CA PRO A 807 19.20 -2.75 -3.24
C PRO A 807 19.35 -2.86 -1.72
N PRO A 808 19.67 -4.06 -1.18
CA PRO A 808 19.96 -4.23 0.24
C PRO A 808 21.08 -3.29 0.72
N PRO A 809 21.05 -2.80 1.97
CA PRO A 809 22.12 -2.00 2.52
C PRO A 809 23.46 -2.74 2.44
N THR A 810 24.50 -2.07 1.95
CA THR A 810 25.87 -2.58 2.00
C THR A 810 26.61 -1.99 3.21
N PRO A 811 27.47 -2.78 3.89
CA PRO A 811 28.45 -2.23 4.83
C PRO A 811 29.27 -1.11 4.18
N ASN A 812 29.35 0.05 4.85
CA ASN A 812 30.13 1.18 4.40
C ASN A 812 31.63 0.81 4.51
N PRO A 813 32.38 0.75 3.40
CA PRO A 813 33.77 0.29 3.42
C PRO A 813 34.72 1.27 4.14
N ASN A 814 34.29 2.51 4.42
CA ASN A 814 35.08 3.54 5.11
C ASN A 814 34.77 3.62 6.62
N ALA A 815 33.87 2.79 7.13
CA ALA A 815 33.51 2.76 8.54
C ALA A 815 34.25 1.64 9.29
N TRP A 816 34.59 1.93 10.55
CA TRP A 816 34.96 0.93 11.53
C TRP A 816 33.72 0.45 12.26
N TYR A 817 33.66 -0.84 12.57
CA TYR A 817 32.53 -1.48 13.21
C TYR A 817 32.97 -2.28 14.43
N ASN A 818 32.21 -2.18 15.50
CA ASN A 818 32.09 -3.28 16.43
C ASN A 818 31.10 -4.28 15.81
N VAL A 819 31.53 -5.53 15.61
CA VAL A 819 30.68 -6.60 15.09
C VAL A 819 30.07 -7.33 16.29
N VAL A 820 28.79 -7.07 16.55
CA VAL A 820 28.12 -7.41 17.81
C VAL A 820 27.16 -8.57 17.59
N ASN A 821 27.30 -9.66 18.33
CA ASN A 821 26.39 -10.79 18.24
C ASN A 821 24.99 -10.45 18.78
N VAL A 822 23.95 -10.86 18.06
CA VAL A 822 22.54 -10.54 18.41
C VAL A 822 22.04 -11.37 19.60
N ASN A 823 22.69 -12.50 19.93
CA ASN A 823 22.26 -13.39 21.00
C ASN A 823 22.47 -12.80 22.40
N ASP A 824 23.61 -12.16 22.63
CA ASP A 824 24.08 -11.73 23.95
C ASP A 824 24.66 -10.30 24.00
N GLY A 825 24.91 -9.67 22.84
CA GLY A 825 25.53 -8.35 22.75
C GLY A 825 27.07 -8.36 22.87
N SER A 826 27.73 -9.52 22.79
CA SER A 826 29.20 -9.61 22.80
C SER A 826 29.81 -9.22 21.45
N CYS A 827 31.04 -8.70 21.47
CA CYS A 827 31.81 -8.29 20.30
C CYS A 827 32.77 -9.39 19.85
N VAL A 828 33.02 -9.47 18.53
CA VAL A 828 34.15 -10.24 17.99
C VAL A 828 35.47 -9.56 18.39
N ASP A 829 36.35 -10.29 19.05
CA ASP A 829 37.58 -9.81 19.71
C ASP A 829 38.83 -10.57 19.21
N VAL A 830 39.97 -9.87 19.12
CA VAL A 830 41.29 -10.47 18.95
C VAL A 830 41.87 -10.87 20.31
N PHE A 831 41.79 -12.16 20.62
CA PHE A 831 42.14 -12.70 21.94
C PHE A 831 43.47 -12.16 22.50
N ASP A 832 43.40 -11.64 23.73
CA ASP A 832 44.53 -11.15 24.54
C ASP A 832 45.43 -10.14 23.80
N TRP A 833 44.85 -9.38 22.87
CA TRP A 833 45.56 -8.42 22.02
C TRP A 833 46.73 -9.08 21.25
N GLY A 834 46.56 -10.35 20.85
CA GLY A 834 47.55 -11.11 20.14
C GLY A 834 47.88 -10.55 18.74
N THR A 835 49.16 -10.56 18.39
CA THR A 835 49.69 -10.00 17.13
C THR A 835 50.30 -11.05 16.19
N ALA A 836 50.17 -12.34 16.54
CA ALA A 836 50.72 -13.45 15.78
C ALA A 836 49.72 -14.01 14.77
N LEU A 837 50.23 -14.59 13.67
CA LEU A 837 49.41 -15.39 12.76
C LEU A 837 48.85 -16.62 13.50
N GLY A 838 47.55 -16.85 13.35
CA GLY A 838 46.83 -17.87 14.10
C GLY A 838 46.38 -17.43 15.50
N THR A 839 46.48 -16.14 15.84
CA THR A 839 45.78 -15.60 17.03
C THR A 839 44.29 -15.84 16.84
N ARG A 840 43.65 -16.53 17.78
CA ARG A 840 42.22 -16.84 17.67
C ARG A 840 41.35 -15.59 17.75
N LEU A 841 40.17 -15.67 17.15
CA LEU A 841 39.08 -14.74 17.45
C LEU A 841 38.14 -15.37 18.46
N ASP A 842 37.83 -14.65 19.53
CA ASP A 842 36.80 -15.03 20.49
C ASP A 842 35.73 -13.95 20.60
N GLN A 843 34.69 -14.23 21.38
CA GLN A 843 33.75 -13.21 21.83
C GLN A 843 34.19 -12.60 23.16
N TRP A 844 34.01 -11.30 23.30
CA TRP A 844 34.22 -10.59 24.56
C TRP A 844 33.21 -9.45 24.72
N THR A 845 32.92 -9.06 25.96
CA THR A 845 32.09 -7.89 26.25
C THR A 845 32.58 -6.66 25.49
N CYS A 846 31.71 -6.01 24.72
CA CYS A 846 32.05 -4.84 23.92
C CYS A 846 32.63 -3.70 24.79
N GLY A 847 33.84 -3.25 24.46
CA GLY A 847 34.54 -2.15 25.12
C GLY A 847 34.41 -0.83 24.36
N ASN A 848 34.43 0.28 25.11
CA ASN A 848 34.47 1.62 24.51
C ASN A 848 35.82 1.85 23.79
N ASP A 849 35.77 2.01 22.46
CA ASP A 849 36.90 2.32 21.57
C ASP A 849 38.13 1.39 21.67
N GLN A 850 37.91 0.08 21.84
CA GLN A 850 38.99 -0.91 21.82
C GLN A 850 39.30 -1.42 20.41
N ALA A 851 40.50 -1.14 19.90
CA ALA A 851 40.89 -1.45 18.52
C ALA A 851 40.94 -2.96 18.19
N ASN A 852 41.15 -3.83 19.18
CA ASN A 852 41.10 -5.30 19.03
C ASN A 852 39.68 -5.84 18.77
N GLN A 853 38.64 -5.04 19.00
CA GLN A 853 37.23 -5.38 18.71
C GLN A 853 36.66 -4.66 17.49
N GLN A 854 37.50 -3.92 16.76
CA GLN A 854 37.08 -3.04 15.67
C GLN A 854 37.53 -3.57 14.32
N TRP A 855 36.58 -3.59 13.39
CA TRP A 855 36.68 -4.29 12.11
C TRP A 855 36.25 -3.38 10.97
N GLN A 856 36.93 -3.45 9.84
CA GLN A 856 36.56 -2.77 8.60
C GLN A 856 36.31 -3.83 7.53
N LEU A 857 35.24 -3.63 6.76
CA LEU A 857 34.74 -4.58 5.78
C LEU A 857 35.07 -4.08 4.37
N THR A 858 36.20 -4.52 3.83
CA THR A 858 36.62 -4.16 2.47
C THR A 858 35.94 -5.09 1.48
N SER A 859 35.09 -4.53 0.61
CA SER A 859 34.39 -5.32 -0.42
C SER A 859 35.40 -5.94 -1.40
N VAL A 860 35.30 -7.25 -1.60
CA VAL A 860 36.01 -7.97 -2.67
C VAL A 860 35.08 -8.28 -3.86
N GLY A 861 33.85 -7.75 -3.83
CA GLY A 861 32.81 -7.91 -4.85
C GLY A 861 31.65 -8.80 -4.43
N ASN A 862 30.49 -8.65 -5.08
CA ASN A 862 29.31 -9.52 -4.94
C ASN A 862 28.77 -9.74 -3.49
N GLY A 863 28.99 -8.76 -2.59
CA GLY A 863 28.61 -8.88 -1.17
C GLY A 863 29.55 -9.75 -0.34
N VAL A 864 30.74 -10.06 -0.87
CA VAL A 864 31.84 -10.73 -0.18
C VAL A 864 32.84 -9.66 0.28
N TYR A 865 33.38 -9.86 1.49
CA TYR A 865 34.24 -8.90 2.18
C TYR A 865 35.49 -9.59 2.73
N GLN A 866 36.61 -8.88 2.65
CA GLN A 866 37.72 -9.04 3.59
C GLN A 866 37.30 -8.33 4.88
N VAL A 867 37.27 -9.06 6.01
CA VAL A 867 37.02 -8.47 7.33
C VAL A 867 38.37 -8.33 8.03
N HIS A 868 38.90 -7.10 8.09
CA HIS A 868 40.24 -6.84 8.64
C HIS A 868 40.20 -6.08 9.97
N SER A 869 41.15 -6.38 10.84
CA SER A 869 41.24 -5.77 12.16
C SER A 869 41.74 -4.31 12.07
N ARG A 870 41.32 -3.48 13.03
CA ARG A 870 41.89 -2.14 13.28
C ARG A 870 43.22 -2.22 14.03
N PHE A 871 43.41 -3.26 14.83
CA PHE A 871 44.56 -3.43 15.72
C PHE A 871 45.79 -3.99 15.02
N VAL A 872 45.61 -4.93 14.08
CA VAL A 872 46.68 -5.56 13.31
C VAL A 872 46.30 -5.73 11.84
N ALA A 873 47.29 -5.70 10.95
CA ALA A 873 47.09 -5.89 9.50
C ALA A 873 46.84 -7.36 9.13
N MET A 874 45.78 -7.94 9.69
CA MET A 874 45.34 -9.33 9.52
C MET A 874 43.81 -9.38 9.37
N SER A 875 43.30 -10.49 8.85
CA SER A 875 41.88 -10.69 8.55
C SER A 875 41.33 -11.98 9.13
N TRP A 876 40.01 -12.06 9.23
CA TRP A 876 39.28 -13.25 9.66
C TRP A 876 39.55 -14.43 8.72
N ASN A 877 39.97 -15.55 9.29
CA ASN A 877 40.42 -16.74 8.57
C ASN A 877 39.85 -18.00 9.24
N VAL A 878 39.29 -18.90 8.44
CA VAL A 878 38.91 -20.25 8.88
C VAL A 878 40.19 -21.10 9.03
N THR A 879 40.42 -21.62 10.23
CA THR A 879 41.64 -22.39 10.55
C THR A 879 41.73 -23.66 9.71
N GLY A 880 42.86 -23.87 9.04
CA GLY A 880 43.10 -25.05 8.19
C GLY A 880 43.03 -24.79 6.69
N GLY A 881 42.66 -23.57 6.27
CA GLY A 881 42.68 -23.15 4.86
C GLY A 881 41.46 -23.59 4.06
N THR A 882 41.53 -23.46 2.73
CA THR A 882 40.40 -23.70 1.80
C THR A 882 39.79 -25.10 1.86
N GLY A 883 40.51 -26.10 2.39
CA GLY A 883 40.03 -27.47 2.58
C GLY A 883 39.32 -27.72 3.93
N ALA A 884 39.24 -26.72 4.80
CA ALA A 884 38.49 -26.84 6.05
C ALA A 884 36.99 -26.65 5.78
N THR A 885 36.20 -27.70 6.05
CA THR A 885 34.76 -27.77 5.73
C THR A 885 33.91 -28.27 6.91
N GLY A 886 34.52 -28.41 8.09
CA GLY A 886 33.86 -28.95 9.27
C GLY A 886 33.16 -27.87 10.09
N ASN A 887 31.98 -28.21 10.62
CA ASN A 887 31.41 -27.51 11.78
C ASN A 887 32.41 -27.52 12.94
N GLN A 888 32.40 -26.46 13.76
CA GLN A 888 33.34 -26.23 14.85
C GLN A 888 34.80 -26.07 14.41
N THR A 889 35.05 -25.72 13.14
CA THR A 889 36.38 -25.29 12.71
C THR A 889 36.64 -23.87 13.23
N PRO A 890 37.69 -23.62 14.01
CA PRO A 890 37.85 -22.33 14.69
C PRO A 890 38.22 -21.18 13.76
N ILE A 891 37.84 -19.95 14.14
CA ILE A 891 38.25 -18.72 13.44
C ILE A 891 39.47 -18.10 14.11
N GLN A 892 40.35 -17.53 13.28
CA GLN A 892 41.61 -16.92 13.68
C GLN A 892 41.94 -15.68 12.82
N LEU A 893 42.97 -14.94 13.22
CA LEU A 893 43.64 -13.94 12.40
C LEU A 893 44.69 -14.58 11.49
N TRP A 894 44.72 -14.16 10.22
CA TRP A 894 45.76 -14.55 9.27
C TRP A 894 46.15 -13.41 8.32
N SER A 895 47.27 -13.57 7.62
CA SER A 895 47.68 -12.68 6.53
C SER A 895 46.74 -12.90 5.36
N TYR A 896 46.03 -11.86 4.92
CA TYR A 896 45.13 -11.95 3.78
C TYR A 896 45.91 -12.19 2.47
N GLY A 897 45.81 -13.42 1.94
CA GLY A 897 46.25 -13.79 0.60
C GLY A 897 45.12 -13.73 -0.43
N GLY A 898 43.85 -13.72 0.03
CA GLY A 898 42.67 -13.74 -0.83
C GLY A 898 42.13 -15.13 -1.13
N ASP A 899 42.52 -16.12 -0.33
CA ASP A 899 41.95 -17.48 -0.40
C ASP A 899 40.49 -17.49 0.12
N SER A 900 39.70 -18.47 -0.32
CA SER A 900 38.25 -18.49 -0.02
C SER A 900 37.92 -18.66 1.48
N ASN A 901 38.85 -19.18 2.28
CA ASN A 901 38.75 -19.27 3.74
C ASN A 901 39.06 -17.94 4.48
N GLU A 902 39.32 -16.86 3.75
CA GLU A 902 39.63 -15.51 4.26
C GLU A 902 38.58 -14.48 3.84
N GLN A 903 37.57 -14.93 3.10
CA GLN A 903 36.55 -14.12 2.45
C GLN A 903 35.17 -14.47 3.00
N TRP A 904 34.41 -13.44 3.36
CA TRP A 904 33.15 -13.58 4.09
C TRP A 904 32.03 -12.86 3.36
N LYS A 905 31.01 -13.60 2.92
CA LYS A 905 29.79 -13.00 2.38
C LYS A 905 28.94 -12.45 3.52
N ALA A 906 28.72 -11.15 3.53
CA ALA A 906 27.80 -10.51 4.48
C ALA A 906 26.38 -10.57 3.90
N VAL A 907 25.57 -11.50 4.39
CA VAL A 907 24.16 -11.64 3.99
C VAL A 907 23.32 -10.75 4.90
N TYR A 908 22.76 -9.65 4.35
CA TYR A 908 21.82 -8.79 5.07
C TYR A 908 20.60 -9.61 5.53
N LEU A 909 20.21 -9.42 6.79
CA LEU A 909 19.05 -10.07 7.40
C LEU A 909 17.93 -9.06 7.66
N TRP A 910 18.19 -8.03 8.46
CA TRP A 910 17.26 -6.94 8.79
C TRP A 910 18.02 -5.70 9.30
N THR A 911 17.31 -4.59 9.55
CA THR A 911 17.82 -3.42 10.27
C THR A 911 17.25 -3.42 11.69
N ASP A 912 18.09 -3.25 12.72
CA ASP A 912 17.67 -3.22 14.12
C ASP A 912 16.84 -1.97 14.47
N GLY A 913 16.26 -1.95 15.68
CA GLY A 913 15.45 -0.82 16.16
C GLY A 913 16.22 0.51 16.34
N ASN A 914 17.55 0.51 16.18
CA ASN A 914 18.41 1.69 16.26
C ASN A 914 18.87 2.15 14.86
N GLY A 915 18.51 1.44 13.78
CA GLY A 915 18.93 1.75 12.42
C GLY A 915 20.23 1.08 11.97
N ASN A 916 20.82 0.18 12.78
CA ASN A 916 22.01 -0.59 12.39
C ASN A 916 21.62 -1.81 11.56
N ASN A 917 22.43 -2.18 10.58
CA ASN A 917 22.15 -3.34 9.73
C ASN A 917 22.73 -4.62 10.35
N VAL A 918 21.92 -5.68 10.36
CA VAL A 918 22.26 -7.01 10.88
C VAL A 918 22.56 -7.95 9.74
N TYR A 919 23.68 -8.67 9.85
CA TYR A 919 24.19 -9.57 8.82
C TYR A 919 24.50 -10.96 9.37
N ARG A 920 24.53 -11.94 8.47
CA ARG A 920 25.11 -13.26 8.67
C ARG A 920 26.40 -13.35 7.83
N PHE A 921 27.52 -13.70 8.46
CA PHE A 921 28.80 -13.84 7.76
C PHE A 921 29.01 -15.29 7.34
N VAL A 922 29.11 -15.52 6.02
CA VAL A 922 29.24 -16.85 5.41
C VAL A 922 30.62 -17.00 4.76
N ALA A 923 31.42 -17.95 5.22
CA ALA A 923 32.75 -18.22 4.70
C ALA A 923 32.69 -18.74 3.25
N GLN A 924 33.58 -18.31 2.36
CA GLN A 924 33.53 -18.67 0.93
C GLN A 924 34.17 -20.03 0.60
N ASN A 925 34.91 -20.65 1.52
CA ASN A 925 35.49 -22.00 1.37
C ASN A 925 34.43 -23.11 1.34
N ASP A 926 33.39 -23.00 2.17
CA ASP A 926 32.44 -24.11 2.41
C ASP A 926 30.97 -23.68 2.59
N GLY A 927 30.69 -22.38 2.70
CA GLY A 927 29.34 -21.88 2.93
C GLY A 927 28.84 -21.99 4.37
N LEU A 928 29.71 -22.30 5.34
CA LEU A 928 29.39 -22.27 6.77
C LEU A 928 29.39 -20.83 7.30
N CYS A 929 28.73 -20.64 8.44
CA CYS A 929 28.51 -19.33 9.05
C CYS A 929 29.41 -19.12 10.26
N LEU A 930 29.86 -17.88 10.47
CA LEU A 930 30.44 -17.47 11.75
C LEU A 930 29.43 -17.77 12.88
N ASP A 931 29.86 -18.51 13.89
CA ASP A 931 29.03 -19.01 14.98
C ASP A 931 29.69 -18.72 16.34
N VAL A 932 28.84 -18.48 17.34
CA VAL A 932 29.22 -18.50 18.75
C VAL A 932 28.92 -19.91 19.28
N PRO A 933 29.94 -20.77 19.49
CA PRO A 933 29.71 -22.19 19.74
C PRO A 933 28.71 -22.46 20.88
N GLY A 934 27.61 -23.11 20.52
CA GLY A 934 26.54 -23.48 21.45
C GLY A 934 25.70 -22.31 21.97
N ALA A 935 25.72 -21.14 21.29
CA ALA A 935 25.03 -19.91 21.70
C ALA A 935 25.40 -19.43 23.12
N SER A 936 26.61 -19.77 23.56
CA SER A 936 27.16 -19.41 24.87
C SER A 936 27.36 -17.90 25.01
N ASN A 937 27.18 -17.36 26.21
CA ASN A 937 27.46 -15.96 26.56
C ASN A 937 28.76 -15.79 27.37
N ALA A 938 29.66 -16.78 27.32
CA ALA A 938 30.93 -16.75 28.03
C ALA A 938 32.00 -15.96 27.24
N ASN A 939 32.57 -14.93 27.88
CA ASN A 939 33.75 -14.22 27.40
C ASN A 939 34.95 -15.15 27.19
N GLY A 940 35.73 -14.92 26.13
CA GLY A 940 36.94 -15.69 25.79
C GLY A 940 36.67 -17.01 25.08
N LEU A 941 35.41 -17.29 24.70
CA LEU A 941 35.04 -18.44 23.88
C LEU A 941 35.42 -18.19 22.41
N GLN A 942 36.31 -19.04 21.87
CA GLN A 942 36.72 -18.99 20.47
C GLN A 942 35.51 -19.13 19.55
N LEU A 943 35.39 -18.21 18.58
CA LEU A 943 34.40 -18.31 17.51
C LEU A 943 34.80 -19.41 16.54
N ASP A 944 33.81 -20.09 15.98
CA ASP A 944 34.02 -21.12 14.96
C ASP A 944 33.11 -20.88 13.76
N GLN A 945 33.19 -21.77 12.77
CA GLN A 945 32.18 -21.86 11.72
C GLN A 945 31.24 -23.04 12.00
N PHE A 946 29.95 -22.83 11.75
CA PHE A 946 28.92 -23.85 11.90
C PHE A 946 27.87 -23.76 10.78
N SER A 947 27.13 -24.84 10.55
CA SER A 947 26.02 -24.87 9.59
C SER A 947 25.04 -23.73 9.88
N CYS A 948 24.62 -23.00 8.84
CA CYS A 948 23.99 -21.69 8.96
C CYS A 948 22.57 -21.66 9.60
N ASN A 949 22.49 -21.82 10.92
CA ASN A 949 21.32 -22.16 11.76
C ASN A 949 20.27 -21.08 11.95
N GLY A 950 20.56 -19.82 11.58
CA GLY A 950 19.60 -18.73 11.73
C GLY A 950 19.18 -18.44 13.16
N THR A 951 19.87 -19.01 14.14
CA THR A 951 19.81 -18.54 15.52
C THR A 951 20.55 -17.21 15.63
N ASN A 952 20.26 -16.46 16.69
CA ASN A 952 20.91 -15.19 16.94
C ASN A 952 22.42 -15.33 17.17
N ALA A 953 22.92 -16.52 17.51
CA ALA A 953 24.35 -16.82 17.66
C ALA A 953 25.15 -16.67 16.33
N GLN A 954 24.47 -16.62 15.18
CA GLN A 954 25.06 -16.40 13.86
C GLN A 954 24.61 -15.08 13.19
N ALA A 955 23.88 -14.24 13.92
CA ALA A 955 23.45 -12.93 13.46
C ALA A 955 24.27 -11.86 14.17
N PHE A 956 24.83 -10.92 13.40
CA PHE A 956 25.74 -9.91 13.90
C PHE A 956 25.33 -8.52 13.42
N THR A 957 25.11 -7.61 14.37
CA THR A 957 24.85 -6.20 14.12
C THR A 957 26.16 -5.48 13.83
N LEU A 958 26.21 -4.73 12.72
CA LEU A 958 27.33 -3.83 12.43
C LEU A 958 27.06 -2.46 13.07
N VAL A 959 27.56 -2.28 14.29
CA VAL A 959 27.49 -1.01 15.02
C VAL A 959 28.67 -0.14 14.58
N GLN A 960 28.39 0.92 13.82
CA GLN A 960 29.42 1.85 13.36
C GLN A 960 30.03 2.60 14.55
N VAL A 961 31.35 2.59 14.65
CA VAL A 961 32.12 3.38 15.61
C VAL A 961 32.85 4.51 14.92
N ASN A 962 33.03 5.61 15.66
CA ASN A 962 33.72 6.78 15.16
C ASN A 962 35.22 6.48 14.91
N PRO A 963 35.88 7.23 14.01
CA PRO A 963 37.33 7.26 13.97
C PRO A 963 37.88 7.93 15.25
N ALA A 964 38.06 7.11 16.30
CA ALA A 964 38.81 7.34 17.55
C ALA A 964 38.99 8.81 18.01
N PRO A 965 38.17 9.30 18.96
CA PRO A 965 38.40 10.59 19.63
C PRO A 965 39.55 10.52 20.64
N GLY A 966 40.48 11.47 20.57
CA GLY A 966 41.55 11.60 21.57
C GLY A 966 41.07 12.22 22.89
N ASN A 967 41.01 11.41 23.95
CA ASN A 967 41.11 11.71 25.40
C ASN A 967 40.12 12.75 26.04
N PRO A 968 39.40 12.41 27.15
CA PRO A 968 38.32 13.25 27.69
C PRO A 968 38.73 14.25 28.79
N VAL A 969 37.88 15.26 29.02
CA VAL A 969 37.86 16.10 30.23
C VAL A 969 36.46 16.06 30.86
N ALA A 970 36.40 16.01 32.20
CA ALA A 970 35.22 15.67 33.01
C ALA A 970 34.25 16.85 33.28
N PRO A 971 33.01 16.61 33.78
CA PRO A 971 31.88 17.55 33.71
C PRO A 971 31.51 18.26 35.03
N THR A 972 30.79 19.40 34.98
CA THR A 972 29.79 19.82 36.00
C THR A 972 28.85 20.97 35.57
N ALA A 973 27.54 20.67 35.55
CA ALA A 973 26.39 21.36 36.18
C ALA A 973 26.09 22.89 36.12
N ALA A 974 24.77 23.16 36.00
CA ALA A 974 23.94 24.22 36.64
C ALA A 974 23.46 25.47 35.84
N ALA A 975 22.18 25.82 36.09
CA ALA A 975 21.43 27.04 35.74
C ALA A 975 20.74 27.56 37.05
N PRO A 976 19.97 28.70 37.15
CA PRO A 976 19.38 29.57 36.12
C PRO A 976 19.53 31.12 36.35
N PRO A 977 18.51 32.05 36.43
CA PRO A 977 18.34 33.24 35.54
C PRO A 977 18.16 34.60 36.32
N PRO A 978 17.45 35.69 35.87
CA PRO A 978 17.23 36.37 34.55
C PRO A 978 17.47 37.94 34.55
N THR A 979 17.24 38.63 33.41
CA THR A 979 16.42 39.90 33.23
C THR A 979 16.97 41.08 32.39
N SER A 980 16.04 41.65 31.59
CA SER A 980 15.87 43.07 31.17
C SER A 980 16.59 43.68 29.94
N SER A 981 15.81 44.49 29.20
CA SER A 981 16.07 45.21 27.93
C SER A 981 16.23 46.73 28.14
N PRO A 982 16.77 47.54 27.18
CA PRO A 982 15.92 48.09 26.08
C PRO A 982 16.62 48.40 24.72
N THR A 983 15.81 48.65 23.68
CA THR A 983 16.11 49.09 22.29
C THR A 983 16.28 50.64 22.17
N PRO A 984 16.56 51.33 21.00
CA PRO A 984 16.45 50.96 19.56
C PRO A 984 17.62 51.50 18.64
N PRO A 985 17.44 51.91 17.35
CA PRO A 985 17.94 51.25 16.12
C PRO A 985 19.08 52.00 15.36
N PRO A 986 19.63 51.45 14.25
CA PRO A 986 19.31 52.05 12.92
C PRO A 986 19.39 51.16 11.65
N SER A 987 18.81 51.69 10.55
CA SER A 987 19.20 51.59 9.12
C SER A 987 19.41 50.24 8.38
N SER A 988 18.44 49.93 7.50
CA SER A 988 18.55 49.40 6.11
C SER A 988 19.77 48.56 5.65
N PRO A 989 19.58 47.32 5.14
CA PRO A 989 20.64 46.49 4.57
C PRO A 989 20.91 46.77 3.06
N PRO A 990 22.18 46.70 2.60
CA PRO A 990 22.57 46.53 1.20
C PRO A 990 22.56 45.01 0.82
N PRO A 991 22.86 44.61 -0.43
CA PRO A 991 22.06 43.61 -1.15
C PRO A 991 22.30 42.14 -0.77
N SER A 992 21.36 41.31 -1.21
CA SER A 992 21.30 39.86 -1.04
C SER A 992 22.64 39.13 -1.22
N GLY A 993 23.10 38.45 -0.17
CA GLY A 993 24.10 37.39 -0.27
C GLY A 993 23.58 36.18 -1.06
N PRO A 994 24.47 35.26 -1.47
CA PRO A 994 24.10 34.10 -2.27
C PRO A 994 23.06 33.23 -1.55
N GLN A 995 21.97 32.88 -2.24
CA GLN A 995 20.94 32.04 -1.67
C GLN A 995 21.39 30.58 -1.62
N LYS A 996 21.25 29.96 -0.45
CA LYS A 996 21.56 28.55 -0.21
C LYS A 996 20.68 27.66 -1.11
N LEU A 997 21.29 26.68 -1.77
CA LEU A 997 20.54 25.66 -2.53
C LEU A 997 19.48 24.98 -1.64
N PRO A 998 18.25 24.75 -2.15
CA PRO A 998 17.26 23.94 -1.46
C PRO A 998 17.81 22.56 -1.11
N ALA A 999 17.30 21.97 -0.03
CA ALA A 999 17.69 20.60 0.31
C ALA A 999 17.29 19.65 -0.85
N ASN A 1000 18.27 18.86 -1.31
CA ASN A 1000 18.15 17.78 -2.31
C ASN A 1000 18.28 18.18 -3.80
N SER A 1001 18.76 19.39 -4.14
CA SER A 1001 19.21 19.68 -5.51
C SER A 1001 20.64 19.16 -5.76
N PRO A 1002 20.91 18.39 -6.84
CA PRO A 1002 22.27 18.05 -7.26
C PRO A 1002 23.00 19.28 -7.81
N ILE A 1003 24.34 19.25 -7.80
CA ILE A 1003 25.18 20.29 -8.41
C ILE A 1003 25.01 20.22 -9.93
N GLY A 1004 24.30 21.20 -10.49
CA GLY A 1004 24.00 21.27 -11.92
C GLY A 1004 25.09 21.97 -12.75
N PRO A 1005 24.95 21.98 -14.09
CA PRO A 1005 25.86 22.72 -14.97
C PRO A 1005 25.77 24.22 -14.71
N GLY A 1006 26.91 24.85 -14.41
CA GLY A 1006 27.00 26.27 -14.08
C GLY A 1006 28.29 26.61 -13.32
N ALA A 1007 28.49 27.90 -13.08
CA ALA A 1007 29.56 28.41 -12.22
C ALA A 1007 29.11 28.38 -10.75
N TRP A 1008 29.98 27.96 -9.85
CA TRP A 1008 29.69 27.81 -8.43
C TRP A 1008 30.73 28.51 -7.56
N ALA A 1009 30.30 29.10 -6.44
CA ALA A 1009 31.17 29.59 -5.38
C ALA A 1009 31.20 28.54 -4.26
N ILE A 1010 32.39 28.17 -3.79
CA ILE A 1010 32.62 27.17 -2.74
C ILE A 1010 33.10 27.89 -1.49
N GLN A 1011 32.34 27.84 -0.40
CA GLN A 1011 32.59 28.56 0.86
C GLN A 1011 32.81 27.59 2.01
N ASN A 1012 33.90 27.74 2.76
CA ASN A 1012 34.18 26.93 3.93
C ASN A 1012 33.19 27.21 5.08
N VAL A 1013 32.67 26.16 5.72
CA VAL A 1013 31.65 26.26 6.78
C VAL A 1013 32.23 26.89 8.06
N ASN A 1014 33.52 26.66 8.36
CA ASN A 1014 34.16 27.20 9.57
C ASN A 1014 34.56 28.67 9.43
N SER A 1015 35.25 29.04 8.34
CA SER A 1015 35.79 30.40 8.17
C SER A 1015 34.80 31.38 7.53
N GLY A 1016 33.81 30.88 6.77
CA GLY A 1016 32.95 31.71 5.92
C GLY A 1016 33.66 32.35 4.73
N LEU A 1017 34.93 32.00 4.48
CA LEU A 1017 35.72 32.42 3.32
C LEU A 1017 35.50 31.47 2.15
N CYS A 1018 35.72 31.94 0.93
CA CYS A 1018 35.59 31.15 -0.29
C CYS A 1018 36.94 30.58 -0.73
N LEU A 1019 36.91 29.43 -1.41
CA LEU A 1019 38.04 28.94 -2.20
C LEU A 1019 38.42 30.01 -3.24
N ASP A 1020 39.67 30.43 -3.21
CA ASP A 1020 40.27 31.40 -4.10
C ASP A 1020 41.55 30.82 -4.72
N VAL A 1021 41.84 31.24 -5.93
CA VAL A 1021 43.12 31.01 -6.60
C VAL A 1021 44.10 32.06 -6.11
N PHE A 1022 45.17 31.66 -5.42
CA PHE A 1022 46.05 32.58 -4.71
C PHE A 1022 46.56 33.72 -5.59
N GLY A 1023 46.13 34.95 -5.25
CA GLY A 1023 46.48 36.17 -5.99
C GLY A 1023 45.95 36.24 -7.43
N GLY A 1024 44.96 35.40 -7.79
CA GLY A 1024 44.38 35.30 -9.13
C GLY A 1024 45.33 34.74 -10.19
N GLN A 1025 46.33 33.94 -9.82
CA GLN A 1025 47.37 33.47 -10.74
C GLN A 1025 46.89 32.31 -11.63
N GLN A 1026 46.89 32.54 -12.95
CA GLN A 1026 46.36 31.62 -13.97
C GLN A 1026 47.42 30.63 -14.50
N THR A 1027 48.25 30.08 -13.62
CA THR A 1027 49.36 29.18 -14.00
C THR A 1027 49.32 27.90 -13.19
N ALA A 1028 49.47 26.74 -13.85
CA ALA A 1028 49.59 25.45 -13.16
C ALA A 1028 50.69 25.49 -12.09
N GLY A 1029 50.36 25.04 -10.88
CA GLY A 1029 51.14 25.18 -9.65
C GLY A 1029 50.75 26.39 -8.79
N ALA A 1030 49.75 27.18 -9.19
CA ALA A 1030 49.19 28.24 -8.36
C ALA A 1030 48.48 27.63 -7.14
N ALA A 1031 48.90 28.01 -5.93
CA ALA A 1031 48.30 27.53 -4.69
C ALA A 1031 46.81 27.88 -4.61
N LEU A 1032 46.01 26.98 -4.04
CA LEU A 1032 44.61 27.25 -3.70
C LEU A 1032 44.53 27.70 -2.24
N ASP A 1033 43.90 28.85 -1.97
CA ASP A 1033 43.77 29.42 -0.64
C ASP A 1033 42.33 29.81 -0.29
N GLN A 1034 42.11 30.35 0.90
CA GLN A 1034 40.82 30.91 1.31
C GLN A 1034 40.85 32.44 1.38
N TRP A 1035 39.87 33.09 0.73
CA TRP A 1035 39.79 34.55 0.64
C TRP A 1035 38.33 35.04 0.83
N PRO A 1036 38.08 36.32 1.19
CA PRO A 1036 36.73 36.85 1.24
C PRO A 1036 35.97 36.63 -0.08
N CYS A 1037 34.75 36.12 0.04
CA CYS A 1037 33.89 35.77 -1.08
C CYS A 1037 33.57 36.99 -1.95
N GLY A 1038 33.86 36.89 -3.25
CA GLY A 1038 33.67 37.93 -4.25
C GLY A 1038 32.97 37.40 -5.52
N VAL A 1039 32.97 38.23 -6.57
CA VAL A 1039 32.37 37.91 -7.87
C VAL A 1039 33.41 37.64 -8.96
N GLY A 1040 34.70 37.63 -8.59
CA GLY A 1040 35.82 37.47 -9.52
C GLY A 1040 35.98 36.02 -10.00
N PRO A 1041 36.59 35.80 -11.17
CA PRO A 1041 36.76 34.47 -11.76
C PRO A 1041 37.68 33.54 -10.94
N SER A 1042 38.51 34.07 -10.03
CA SER A 1042 39.34 33.29 -9.10
C SER A 1042 38.57 32.48 -8.05
N GLN A 1043 37.23 32.66 -7.97
CA GLN A 1043 36.36 31.97 -7.01
C GLN A 1043 35.16 31.31 -7.70
N GLN A 1044 35.25 31.08 -9.02
CA GLN A 1044 34.20 30.48 -9.83
C GLN A 1044 34.64 29.09 -10.28
N TRP A 1045 33.87 28.09 -9.86
CA TRP A 1045 34.19 26.68 -9.98
C TRP A 1045 33.14 25.95 -10.82
N TRP A 1046 33.57 25.14 -11.77
CA TRP A 1046 32.73 24.27 -12.60
C TRP A 1046 32.99 22.81 -12.24
N PHE A 1047 31.93 22.00 -12.24
CA PHE A 1047 32.02 20.57 -11.92
C PHE A 1047 31.83 19.75 -13.19
N SER A 1048 32.92 19.17 -13.70
CA SER A 1048 32.90 18.25 -14.84
C SER A 1048 33.00 16.80 -14.36
N PRO A 1049 32.13 15.88 -14.80
CA PRO A 1049 32.23 14.46 -14.44
C PRO A 1049 33.58 13.88 -14.89
N ALA A 1050 34.34 13.31 -13.96
CA ALA A 1050 35.67 12.73 -14.20
C ALA A 1050 35.63 11.20 -14.42
N SER A 1051 34.44 10.61 -14.39
CA SER A 1051 34.19 9.19 -14.64
C SER A 1051 32.86 9.01 -15.37
N PHE A 1052 32.77 8.00 -16.25
CA PHE A 1052 31.58 7.71 -17.08
C PHE A 1052 30.29 7.46 -16.27
N PHE A 1053 30.41 7.13 -14.98
CA PHE A 1053 29.30 6.91 -14.06
C PHE A 1053 28.97 8.14 -13.17
N GLY A 1054 29.68 9.26 -13.31
CA GLY A 1054 29.34 10.55 -12.67
C GLY A 1054 29.51 10.63 -11.16
N ILE A 1055 30.34 9.77 -10.55
CA ILE A 1055 30.56 9.72 -9.09
C ILE A 1055 31.73 10.59 -8.60
N SER A 1056 32.64 10.97 -9.51
CA SER A 1056 33.78 11.85 -9.26
C SER A 1056 33.74 13.05 -10.21
N TYR A 1057 34.29 14.17 -9.76
CA TYR A 1057 34.34 15.43 -10.51
C TYR A 1057 35.77 15.96 -10.62
N ASN A 1058 36.09 16.50 -11.79
CA ASN A 1058 37.15 17.48 -11.96
C ASN A 1058 36.53 18.83 -11.59
N ILE A 1059 37.13 19.56 -10.64
CA ILE A 1059 36.65 20.86 -10.19
C ILE A 1059 37.49 21.93 -10.89
N GLU A 1060 36.94 22.47 -11.98
CA GLU A 1060 37.61 23.41 -12.89
C GLU A 1060 37.43 24.86 -12.45
N ASP A 1061 38.47 25.68 -12.60
CA ASP A 1061 38.37 27.13 -12.55
C ASP A 1061 37.87 27.72 -13.88
N GLY A 1062 37.56 29.01 -13.90
CA GLY A 1062 37.11 29.72 -15.11
C GLY A 1062 38.15 29.83 -16.25
N TYR A 1063 39.33 29.22 -16.09
CA TYR A 1063 40.45 29.24 -17.03
C TYR A 1063 40.85 27.85 -17.55
N GLY A 1064 40.18 26.77 -17.11
CA GLY A 1064 40.41 25.40 -17.56
C GLY A 1064 41.55 24.67 -16.85
N THR A 1065 41.92 25.14 -15.66
CA THR A 1065 42.75 24.39 -14.70
C THR A 1065 41.89 23.83 -13.57
N ILE A 1066 42.38 22.82 -12.86
CA ILE A 1066 41.60 22.04 -11.89
C ILE A 1066 42.23 22.01 -10.50
N ILE A 1067 41.41 21.78 -9.48
CA ILE A 1067 41.87 21.52 -8.11
C ILE A 1067 42.64 20.19 -8.04
N ASP A 1068 43.93 20.23 -7.68
CA ASP A 1068 44.87 19.12 -7.64
C ASP A 1068 45.51 18.95 -6.24
N VAL A 1069 45.83 17.71 -5.86
CA VAL A 1069 46.68 17.39 -4.70
C VAL A 1069 48.16 17.47 -5.09
N ALA A 1070 48.81 18.57 -4.70
CA ALA A 1070 50.15 18.93 -5.15
C ALA A 1070 51.19 17.81 -4.99
N GLY A 1071 51.78 17.42 -6.12
CA GLY A 1071 52.81 16.36 -6.20
C GLY A 1071 52.31 15.04 -6.80
N GLY A 1072 51.03 14.94 -7.17
CA GLY A 1072 50.49 13.84 -7.97
C GLY A 1072 49.91 12.67 -7.16
N PRO A 1073 49.49 11.58 -7.82
CA PRO A 1073 48.55 10.62 -7.24
C PRO A 1073 49.14 9.74 -6.12
N SER A 1074 50.46 9.68 -5.99
CA SER A 1074 51.15 8.98 -4.90
C SER A 1074 51.14 9.76 -3.57
N VAL A 1075 50.73 11.04 -3.57
CA VAL A 1075 50.73 11.91 -2.40
C VAL A 1075 49.53 11.61 -1.50
N THR A 1076 49.77 10.79 -0.47
CA THR A 1076 48.75 10.24 0.42
C THR A 1076 48.93 10.64 1.89
N TRP A 1077 49.83 11.59 2.19
CA TRP A 1077 50.00 12.14 3.55
C TRP A 1077 49.16 13.40 3.77
N ASN A 1078 48.79 13.63 5.03
CA ASN A 1078 48.14 14.85 5.49
C ASN A 1078 49.04 16.07 5.29
N GLN A 1079 48.46 17.26 5.13
CA GLN A 1079 49.18 18.52 4.90
C GLN A 1079 49.92 18.61 3.55
N ALA A 1080 49.59 17.74 2.60
CA ALA A 1080 49.93 17.98 1.20
C ALA A 1080 49.02 19.10 0.66
N GLY A 1081 49.63 20.20 0.23
CA GLY A 1081 48.91 21.39 -0.21
C GLY A 1081 48.09 21.16 -1.48
N ILE A 1082 47.05 21.97 -1.66
CA ILE A 1082 46.21 21.98 -2.86
C ILE A 1082 46.67 23.09 -3.80
N ASP A 1083 46.74 22.84 -5.10
CA ASP A 1083 46.99 23.83 -6.14
C ASP A 1083 46.05 23.66 -7.34
N LEU A 1084 46.11 24.62 -8.27
CA LEU A 1084 45.57 24.46 -9.61
C LEU A 1084 46.59 23.74 -10.50
N TRP A 1085 46.15 22.74 -11.25
CA TRP A 1085 46.99 22.07 -12.24
C TRP A 1085 46.29 21.88 -13.58
N THR A 1086 47.06 21.48 -14.59
CA THR A 1086 46.54 21.10 -15.90
C THR A 1086 45.90 19.71 -15.80
N MET A 1087 44.62 19.61 -16.13
CA MET A 1087 43.88 18.34 -16.16
C MET A 1087 44.64 17.28 -16.96
N ASN A 1088 44.86 16.13 -16.32
CA ASN A 1088 45.64 15.02 -16.85
C ASN A 1088 45.02 13.64 -16.51
N ASP A 1089 43.82 13.65 -15.92
CA ASP A 1089 42.98 12.50 -15.58
C ASP A 1089 43.62 11.48 -14.61
N GLN A 1090 44.60 11.90 -13.81
CA GLN A 1090 45.11 11.11 -12.68
C GLN A 1090 44.21 11.26 -11.44
N THR A 1091 44.32 10.36 -10.47
CA THR A 1091 43.39 10.29 -9.32
C THR A 1091 43.52 11.45 -8.32
N ASN A 1092 44.60 12.23 -8.36
CA ASN A 1092 44.79 13.49 -7.62
C ASN A 1092 43.96 14.65 -8.19
N ASP A 1093 43.60 14.59 -9.47
CA ASP A 1093 42.77 15.56 -10.19
C ASP A 1093 41.27 15.46 -9.80
N GLN A 1094 40.86 14.30 -9.26
CA GLN A 1094 39.46 13.91 -9.13
C GLN A 1094 38.96 13.97 -7.67
N TRP A 1095 37.74 14.50 -7.50
CA TRP A 1095 37.11 14.71 -6.20
C TRP A 1095 35.69 14.15 -6.12
N VAL A 1096 35.36 13.45 -5.05
CA VAL A 1096 34.00 12.99 -4.72
C VAL A 1096 33.33 14.02 -3.81
N ALA A 1097 32.20 14.58 -4.23
CA ALA A 1097 31.42 15.54 -3.45
C ALA A 1097 30.43 14.81 -2.52
N VAL A 1098 30.85 14.52 -1.29
CA VAL A 1098 30.03 13.81 -0.29
C VAL A 1098 29.12 14.79 0.44
N ARG A 1099 27.80 14.68 0.26
CA ARG A 1099 26.81 15.56 0.90
C ARG A 1099 26.60 15.22 2.37
N LEU A 1100 26.84 16.18 3.25
CA LEU A 1100 26.60 16.07 4.69
C LEU A 1100 25.11 16.26 5.04
N PRO A 1101 24.65 15.75 6.21
CA PRO A 1101 23.30 16.00 6.74
C PRO A 1101 22.96 17.49 6.91
N SER A 1102 23.96 18.36 7.12
CA SER A 1102 23.81 19.83 7.19
C SER A 1102 23.46 20.48 5.83
N GLY A 1103 23.62 19.72 4.73
CA GLY A 1103 23.52 20.17 3.35
C GLY A 1103 24.80 20.80 2.79
N ALA A 1104 25.91 20.82 3.55
CA ALA A 1104 27.25 21.13 3.06
C ALA A 1104 27.87 19.89 2.39
N TYR A 1105 29.06 20.03 1.80
CA TYR A 1105 29.80 18.95 1.17
C TYR A 1105 31.20 18.80 1.76
N ASN A 1106 31.68 17.57 1.87
CA ASN A 1106 33.11 17.26 1.90
C ASN A 1106 33.54 16.96 0.47
N PHE A 1107 34.66 17.53 0.04
CA PHE A 1107 35.32 17.12 -1.20
C PHE A 1107 36.43 16.14 -0.84
N VAL A 1108 36.29 14.89 -1.28
CA VAL A 1108 37.19 13.78 -0.96
C VAL A 1108 38.03 13.45 -2.19
N SER A 1109 39.36 13.56 -2.08
CA SER A 1109 40.27 13.22 -3.18
C SER A 1109 40.19 11.72 -3.48
N VAL A 1110 40.02 11.37 -4.76
CA VAL A 1110 39.97 9.97 -5.21
C VAL A 1110 41.31 9.26 -4.98
N SER A 1111 42.44 9.98 -5.04
CA SER A 1111 43.77 9.40 -4.87
C SER A 1111 44.10 8.94 -3.47
N SER A 1112 43.63 9.68 -2.46
CA SER A 1112 44.07 9.52 -1.06
C SER A 1112 42.94 9.17 -0.09
N GLY A 1113 41.68 9.30 -0.51
CA GLY A 1113 40.51 9.21 0.36
C GLY A 1113 40.41 10.33 1.40
N LYS A 1114 41.22 11.39 1.27
CA LYS A 1114 41.30 12.50 2.21
C LYS A 1114 40.42 13.66 1.81
N CYS A 1115 40.03 14.45 2.80
CA CYS A 1115 39.18 15.60 2.61
C CYS A 1115 40.02 16.84 2.28
N LEU A 1116 39.50 17.69 1.41
CA LEU A 1116 39.92 19.08 1.28
C LEU A 1116 39.76 19.77 2.65
N ASP A 1117 40.82 20.38 3.17
CA ASP A 1117 40.91 20.93 4.52
C ASP A 1117 41.44 22.37 4.49
N VAL A 1118 40.97 23.18 5.45
CA VAL A 1118 41.52 24.50 5.75
C VAL A 1118 42.44 24.34 6.97
N PRO A 1119 43.78 24.34 6.78
CA PRO A 1119 44.71 23.81 7.77
C PRO A 1119 44.50 24.40 9.17
N PHE A 1120 44.51 23.53 10.16
CA PHE A 1120 44.33 23.86 11.58
C PHE A 1120 42.98 24.55 11.90
N SER A 1121 41.95 24.38 11.06
CA SER A 1121 40.66 25.08 11.18
C SER A 1121 40.79 26.61 11.20
N SER A 1122 41.79 27.15 10.48
CA SER A 1122 42.07 28.58 10.47
C SER A 1122 40.96 29.40 9.82
N THR A 1123 40.71 30.59 10.35
CA THR A 1123 39.85 31.61 9.72
C THR A 1123 40.66 32.75 9.08
N SER A 1124 41.97 32.57 8.89
CA SER A 1124 42.84 33.56 8.27
C SER A 1124 42.74 33.53 6.74
N GLN A 1125 42.57 34.72 6.16
CA GLN A 1125 42.62 34.96 4.72
C GLN A 1125 44.05 34.70 4.19
N GLY A 1126 44.19 34.16 2.99
CA GLY A 1126 45.50 33.90 2.39
C GLY A 1126 46.15 32.56 2.79
N LEU A 1127 45.45 31.71 3.56
CA LEU A 1127 45.98 30.40 3.95
C LEU A 1127 45.71 29.36 2.86
N ARG A 1128 46.77 28.76 2.33
CA ARG A 1128 46.71 27.64 1.38
C ARG A 1128 45.95 26.45 1.99
N LEU A 1129 45.05 25.83 1.24
CA LEU A 1129 44.36 24.60 1.63
C LEU A 1129 45.28 23.38 1.49
N ASP A 1130 45.00 22.33 2.24
CA ASP A 1130 45.67 21.04 2.13
C ASP A 1130 44.66 19.88 2.06
N GLN A 1131 45.16 18.66 1.86
CA GLN A 1131 44.38 17.46 2.18
C GLN A 1131 44.68 16.99 3.60
N TYR A 1132 43.64 16.56 4.30
CA TYR A 1132 43.75 15.97 5.64
C TYR A 1132 42.77 14.81 5.81
N ASP A 1133 43.08 13.87 6.71
CA ASP A 1133 42.15 12.81 7.10
C ASP A 1133 40.76 13.38 7.40
N CYS A 1134 39.72 12.77 6.82
CA CYS A 1134 38.35 13.24 7.00
C CYS A 1134 37.94 13.14 8.49
N ASN A 1135 37.94 14.28 9.18
CA ASN A 1135 37.85 14.40 10.63
C ASN A 1135 36.51 15.00 11.11
N GLY A 1136 35.61 15.32 10.17
CA GLY A 1136 34.25 15.81 10.45
C GLY A 1136 34.18 17.24 10.99
N THR A 1137 35.29 17.98 11.02
CA THR A 1137 35.29 19.39 11.42
C THR A 1137 34.70 20.29 10.33
N ASN A 1138 34.18 21.45 10.73
CA ASN A 1138 33.69 22.47 9.79
C ASN A 1138 34.80 23.03 8.86
N ALA A 1139 36.08 22.74 9.12
CA ALA A 1139 37.21 23.10 8.25
C ALA A 1139 37.24 22.28 6.95
N GLN A 1140 36.58 21.12 6.93
CA GLN A 1140 36.48 20.21 5.77
C GLN A 1140 35.09 20.22 5.10
N ALA A 1141 34.16 21.00 5.66
CA ALA A 1141 32.81 21.12 5.14
C ALA A 1141 32.67 22.44 4.36
N PHE A 1142 32.03 22.38 3.20
CA PHE A 1142 31.90 23.51 2.29
C PHE A 1142 30.45 23.69 1.81
N TRP A 1143 29.94 24.91 1.84
CA TRP A 1143 28.72 25.31 1.15
C TRP A 1143 29.01 25.57 -0.32
N VAL A 1144 28.09 25.18 -1.20
CA VAL A 1144 28.19 25.42 -2.66
C VAL A 1144 27.00 26.26 -3.09
N TYR A 1145 27.25 27.39 -3.74
CA TYR A 1145 26.24 28.35 -4.19
C TYR A 1145 26.42 28.67 -5.67
N PRO A 1146 25.35 29.01 -6.43
CA PRO A 1146 25.52 29.54 -7.78
C PRO A 1146 26.39 30.80 -7.73
N ALA A 1147 27.45 30.84 -8.54
CA ALA A 1147 28.35 31.98 -8.55
C ALA A 1147 27.62 33.24 -9.07
N PRO A 1148 27.77 34.40 -8.42
CA PRO A 1148 27.14 35.64 -8.86
C PRO A 1148 27.71 36.08 -10.22
N THR A 1149 26.91 35.98 -11.27
CA THR A 1149 27.29 36.44 -12.61
C THR A 1149 27.40 37.96 -12.63
N SER A 1150 28.48 38.49 -13.23
CA SER A 1150 28.65 39.93 -13.39
C SER A 1150 27.60 40.48 -14.36
N SER A 1151 26.56 41.12 -13.83
CA SER A 1151 25.70 41.94 -14.66
C SER A 1151 26.52 43.08 -15.25
N ALA A 1152 26.54 43.18 -16.59
CA ALA A 1152 27.14 44.30 -17.28
C ALA A 1152 26.33 45.57 -16.98
N GLY A 1153 26.68 46.26 -15.90
CA GLY A 1153 26.13 47.57 -15.58
C GLY A 1153 26.40 48.52 -16.74
N GLY A 1154 25.34 49.12 -17.29
CA GLY A 1154 25.46 50.07 -18.39
C GLY A 1154 26.38 51.23 -18.01
N SER A 1155 27.47 51.40 -18.75
CA SER A 1155 28.40 52.51 -18.54
C SER A 1155 27.75 53.84 -18.90
N SER A 1156 27.65 54.75 -17.93
CA SER A 1156 27.64 56.20 -18.20
C SER A 1156 29.09 56.64 -18.44
N GLY A 1157 29.47 56.78 -19.71
CA GLY A 1157 30.88 56.88 -20.13
C GLY A 1157 31.54 58.27 -20.07
N GLY A 1158 32.78 58.37 -20.57
CA GLY A 1158 33.56 59.61 -20.56
C GLY A 1158 34.92 59.62 -21.29
N GLY A 1159 34.96 59.33 -22.60
CA GLY A 1159 36.11 59.61 -23.51
C GLY A 1159 37.28 58.61 -23.46
N SER A 1160 38.13 58.46 -24.50
CA SER A 1160 38.20 59.16 -25.81
C SER A 1160 38.94 58.35 -26.91
N SER A 1161 38.56 58.57 -28.18
CA SER A 1161 39.38 58.43 -29.43
C SER A 1161 40.16 57.14 -29.76
N GLY A 1162 39.60 56.32 -30.68
CA GLY A 1162 40.11 56.18 -32.05
C GLY A 1162 41.03 55.00 -32.45
N GLY A 1163 40.62 54.23 -33.49
CA GLY A 1163 41.58 53.57 -34.43
C GLY A 1163 41.32 52.10 -34.86
N ASN A 1164 40.58 51.89 -35.95
CA ASN A 1164 40.62 50.80 -36.97
C ASN A 1164 40.70 49.28 -36.59
N GLY A 1165 39.79 48.47 -37.17
CA GLY A 1165 39.73 46.98 -37.11
C GLY A 1165 40.46 46.26 -38.27
N PRO A 1166 39.95 45.18 -38.90
CA PRO A 1166 38.71 44.38 -38.71
C PRO A 1166 38.99 42.96 -38.10
N GLY A 1167 38.06 42.00 -37.95
CA GLY A 1167 36.59 41.97 -38.14
C GLY A 1167 36.06 40.86 -39.06
N GLY A 1168 35.42 39.80 -38.52
CA GLY A 1168 34.77 38.70 -39.26
C GLY A 1168 34.25 37.57 -38.34
N GLY A 1169 33.04 37.05 -38.59
CA GLY A 1169 32.43 35.93 -37.84
C GLY A 1169 31.81 34.88 -38.77
N CYS A 1170 31.18 33.83 -38.24
CA CYS A 1170 30.42 32.85 -39.05
C CYS A 1170 29.26 32.15 -38.31
N SER A 1171 28.18 31.96 -39.05
CA SER A 1171 27.18 30.88 -38.96
C SER A 1171 27.35 30.00 -40.24
N ILE A 1172 26.60 28.92 -40.55
CA ILE A 1172 25.30 28.38 -40.14
C ILE A 1172 25.41 26.83 -40.13
N GLY A 1173 24.38 26.09 -39.70
CA GLY A 1173 24.18 24.69 -40.12
C GLY A 1173 23.80 24.58 -41.63
N PRO A 1174 23.31 23.43 -42.15
CA PRO A 1174 22.99 22.16 -41.49
C PRO A 1174 23.68 20.92 -42.12
N LEU A 1175 23.32 19.71 -41.63
CA LEU A 1175 23.63 18.36 -42.17
C LEU A 1175 25.08 17.84 -42.10
N GLY A 1176 25.30 16.87 -41.20
CA GLY A 1176 26.08 15.66 -41.54
C GLY A 1176 27.54 15.53 -41.08
N THR A 1177 27.74 15.14 -39.81
CA THR A 1177 28.88 14.33 -39.28
C THR A 1177 30.33 14.85 -39.46
N ALA A 1178 31.23 14.81 -38.47
CA ALA A 1178 31.22 14.13 -37.17
C ALA A 1178 32.16 14.81 -36.15
N CYS A 1179 31.81 14.71 -34.86
CA CYS A 1179 32.77 14.58 -33.76
C CYS A 1179 32.33 13.41 -32.89
N ARG A 1180 33.29 12.60 -32.44
CA ARG A 1180 33.05 11.38 -31.65
C ARG A 1180 32.87 11.72 -30.17
N GLN A 1181 32.19 10.84 -29.44
CA GLN A 1181 32.41 10.65 -28.00
C GLN A 1181 33.83 10.13 -27.74
N PRO A 1182 34.32 10.27 -26.51
CA PRO A 1182 35.00 9.19 -25.81
C PRO A 1182 34.08 8.50 -24.79
N ASP A 1183 34.44 7.23 -24.61
CA ASP A 1183 34.01 6.21 -23.64
C ASP A 1183 34.11 6.61 -22.15
#